data_AF-F6D866-F1
#
_entry.id   AF-F6D866-F1
#
_cell.length_a   1.000
_cell.length_b   1.000
_cell.length_c   1.000
_cell.angle_alpha   90.00
_cell.angle_beta   90.00
_cell.angle_gamma   90.00
#
_symmetry.space_group_name_H-M   'P 1'
#
loop_
_entity.id
_entity.type
_entity.pdbx_description
1 polymer ?
#
loop_
_entity_poly.entity_id
_entity_poly.type
_entity_poly.pdbx_seq_one_letter_code
_entity_poly.pdbx_strand_id
1 'polypeptide(L)'
;MKNQQILLKIPLILLAVVVLFSFGVNSAAAANTSTIYVNTIGNNNWDGQSAIWDGTSGPKQTITNATGTVAENGTVYIAQGTYKESGIHINTNMTIIGESQQNTIINGVKSGNSIFLIAKGVNVTISNLTLTQGQSNNGGGAIYNNGTLTVTNSTFTDNNLLTGFGGAIFNQGGTLTVTNSRFNNNTAQIGGAICSRYGKVTLTSNIFNNNIAQFGGGAICNYECDLTVANSTFNNNIADWTGGAIMNFGNLTVTNSTFNNNTAQTDCGGAICNYDANLTVTNSILNNNTAPVGGAIYNGADDSSGDFSSVVNFNWIVGNSPNNSEIYSTNGTIDATLNWWGLNVDPSSFVASNVTVTPWLVLNVTVDPTTILNGGNSTVTVDLLHTNNGTIQDPTNGHVPDGIPVNFSTSVGSLNPVSTTLINGQATTTFTANDTALITSTIDNQTVSSSIIVDQAPSNVNVINVNNFAGQNVTLTANVTDYYGNPINGGQINFTVGTTPAGTANVKNGIANLNWTIPSTWTVDSYSITANFDGTGTNYANSTNTGTLTVNPTPTTVVVINLIKLAGQNVTLTANVTDYYGNPVNEGNVTFVVNGTSTNPVNVTNGTATLTWLIPSTWSVGDYNITANYLGTGNYTVSNSTGTLTVTPIPTVTVVDPANNAVNIAVNKVIKVTFNKAIKKGNGWIELTTSNGTVVPSTFSISDNVLIVTSNSTLTHGVKYNVLIHTDSVTDLTGDIVAGYVSRFTTSSDVTAPTVKTVNPINNAVNVAGNKVIKVTFSEAIKAGNGWIELVTSNGTVVPSTWSISGNVLTVKANSTLTHGVKYMVLIHTGSVTDLAGNNVKGHVSRFTVETVAPIVKTVNPINNAVNVAGDKVIKVTFSEAITAGTGWIELVTSNGTVVPVKCFINGSMLTITPSNALNKGVKYMVLIHTGSVTDLAGNNVKGYVSRFTVQN
;
A
#
# COMPACT_ATOMS: atom_id res chain seq x y z
N MET A 1 19.61 -6.37 47.93
CA MET A 1 18.80 -6.46 49.17
C MET A 1 17.33 -6.57 48.78
N LYS A 2 16.57 -7.35 49.54
CA LYS A 2 15.27 -7.97 49.21
C LYS A 2 14.12 -6.98 48.92
N ASN A 3 13.29 -7.35 47.93
CA ASN A 3 11.81 -7.25 47.82
C ASN A 3 11.12 -5.89 48.13
N GLN A 4 10.25 -5.29 47.30
CA GLN A 4 9.22 -5.85 46.40
C GLN A 4 8.94 -4.91 45.22
N GLN A 5 8.74 -5.49 44.03
CA GLN A 5 8.02 -4.89 42.91
C GLN A 5 6.52 -5.09 43.10
N ILE A 6 5.69 -4.05 42.91
CA ILE A 6 4.30 -4.22 42.46
C ILE A 6 3.95 -3.10 41.46
N LEU A 7 3.70 -3.53 40.22
CA LEU A 7 3.04 -2.82 39.13
C LEU A 7 1.68 -2.25 39.59
N LEU A 8 1.45 -0.95 39.39
CA LEU A 8 0.11 -0.37 39.47
C LEU A 8 -0.58 -0.52 38.10
N LYS A 9 -1.57 -1.42 38.01
CA LYS A 9 -2.51 -1.51 36.90
C LYS A 9 -3.65 -0.52 37.11
N ILE A 10 -3.91 0.29 36.10
CA ILE A 10 -5.15 1.05 35.90
C ILE A 10 -6.30 0.06 35.62
N PRO A 11 -7.52 0.33 36.13
CA PRO A 11 -8.63 0.51 35.20
C PRO A 11 -9.50 1.74 35.52
N LEU A 12 -9.90 2.39 34.43
CA LEU A 12 -11.03 3.31 34.24
C LEU A 12 -12.35 2.74 34.81
N ILE A 13 -13.35 3.63 35.04
CA ILE A 13 -14.80 3.41 35.36
C ILE A 13 -15.12 3.66 36.86
N LEU A 14 -16.10 4.46 37.34
CA LEU A 14 -17.38 4.96 36.81
C LEU A 14 -17.82 6.27 37.52
N LEU A 15 -18.64 7.02 36.77
CA LEU A 15 -19.60 8.06 37.15
C LEU A 15 -20.65 7.58 38.19
N ALA A 16 -21.10 8.53 39.04
CA ALA A 16 -22.33 8.52 39.85
C ALA A 16 -22.34 7.84 41.24
N VAL A 17 -22.83 8.63 42.21
CA VAL A 17 -23.63 8.30 43.41
C VAL A 17 -23.04 8.81 44.76
N VAL A 18 -23.57 9.98 45.15
CA VAL A 18 -24.08 10.37 46.48
C VAL A 18 -23.09 10.54 47.67
N VAL A 19 -22.86 11.82 47.98
CA VAL A 19 -22.89 12.51 49.29
C VAL A 19 -22.71 11.66 50.55
N LEU A 20 -21.61 11.89 51.27
CA LEU A 20 -21.57 12.07 52.73
C LEU A 20 -20.19 12.60 53.16
N PHE A 21 -20.12 13.89 53.47
CA PHE A 21 -19.01 14.50 54.20
C PHE A 21 -19.23 14.28 55.69
N SER A 22 -18.20 13.78 56.37
CA SER A 22 -18.10 13.62 57.81
C SER A 22 -17.66 14.92 58.50
N PHE A 23 -18.42 15.37 59.49
CA PHE A 23 -17.89 16.18 60.60
C PHE A 23 -18.53 15.75 61.92
N GLY A 24 -17.68 15.55 62.94
CA GLY A 24 -17.99 15.73 64.36
C GLY A 24 -19.09 14.87 64.98
N VAL A 25 -18.72 13.71 65.51
CA VAL A 25 -19.54 12.99 66.49
C VAL A 25 -19.66 13.80 67.79
N ASN A 26 -20.86 14.29 68.10
CA ASN A 26 -21.36 14.39 69.46
C ASN A 26 -22.89 14.15 69.48
N SER A 27 -23.27 13.10 70.21
CA SER A 27 -24.60 12.65 70.64
C SER A 27 -25.73 12.66 69.61
N ALA A 28 -25.98 11.49 68.99
CA ALA A 28 -27.23 11.17 68.35
C ALA A 28 -28.37 11.10 69.38
N ALA A 29 -29.26 12.10 69.37
CA ALA A 29 -30.68 11.85 69.55
C ALA A 29 -31.24 11.57 68.15
N ALA A 30 -31.80 10.39 67.93
CA ALA A 30 -32.45 10.03 66.67
C ALA A 30 -33.63 10.98 66.42
N ALA A 31 -33.43 12.02 65.61
CA ALA A 31 -34.51 12.87 65.12
C ALA A 31 -35.20 12.14 63.95
N ASN A 32 -36.46 11.77 64.15
CA ASN A 32 -37.39 11.46 63.06
C ASN A 32 -37.46 12.68 62.12
N THR A 33 -36.75 12.70 60.99
CA THR A 33 -36.81 13.84 60.08
C THR A 33 -37.83 13.57 58.99
N SER A 34 -39.06 14.03 59.23
CA SER A 34 -40.13 14.05 58.22
C SER A 34 -39.62 14.74 56.95
N THR A 35 -39.78 14.10 55.80
CA THR A 35 -39.48 14.71 54.49
C THR A 35 -40.77 15.20 53.85
N ILE A 36 -40.78 16.45 53.39
CA ILE A 36 -41.85 17.05 52.62
C ILE A 36 -41.36 17.33 51.21
N TYR A 37 -42.00 16.71 50.22
CA TYR A 37 -41.69 16.87 48.80
C TYR A 37 -42.47 18.04 48.20
N VAL A 38 -41.81 18.80 47.33
CA VAL A 38 -42.36 19.93 46.58
C VAL A 38 -42.20 19.68 45.09
N ASN A 39 -43.25 19.92 44.31
CA ASN A 39 -43.22 19.83 42.86
C ASN A 39 -44.15 20.89 42.23
N THR A 40 -43.74 21.49 41.11
CA THR A 40 -44.55 22.47 40.35
C THR A 40 -45.95 21.96 39.95
N ILE A 41 -46.13 20.65 39.78
CA ILE A 41 -47.43 20.01 39.50
C ILE A 41 -48.14 19.48 40.76
N GLY A 42 -47.60 19.75 41.95
CA GLY A 42 -48.13 19.31 43.23
C GLY A 42 -49.41 20.02 43.66
N ASN A 43 -49.88 19.71 44.87
CA ASN A 43 -51.06 20.33 45.48
C ASN A 43 -50.83 20.59 46.97
N ASN A 44 -51.06 21.83 47.42
CA ASN A 44 -50.83 22.22 48.81
C ASN A 44 -51.77 21.53 49.82
N ASN A 45 -52.87 20.93 49.35
CA ASN A 45 -53.77 20.13 50.19
C ASN A 45 -53.26 18.70 50.44
N TRP A 46 -52.27 18.21 49.68
CA TRP A 46 -51.65 16.90 49.94
C TRP A 46 -50.72 16.98 51.15
N ASP A 47 -50.39 15.83 51.75
CA ASP A 47 -49.55 15.79 52.96
C ASP A 47 -48.07 16.09 52.69
N GLY A 48 -47.61 15.99 51.44
CA GLY A 48 -46.22 16.19 51.07
C GLY A 48 -45.30 15.00 51.35
N GLN A 49 -45.81 13.87 51.83
CA GLN A 49 -44.98 12.73 52.26
C GLN A 49 -44.49 11.84 51.12
N SER A 50 -45.02 12.03 49.90
CA SER A 50 -44.60 11.33 48.69
C SER A 50 -44.19 12.31 47.59
N ALA A 51 -43.15 11.96 46.82
CA ALA A 51 -42.68 12.75 45.68
C ALA A 51 -43.62 12.68 44.47
N ILE A 52 -44.47 11.66 44.40
CA ILE A 52 -45.46 11.43 43.34
C ILE A 52 -46.84 11.19 43.97
N TRP A 53 -47.90 11.62 43.29
CA TRP A 53 -49.25 11.33 43.75
C TRP A 53 -49.56 9.83 43.59
N ASP A 54 -49.84 9.14 44.70
CA ASP A 54 -50.17 7.70 44.71
C ASP A 54 -51.66 7.40 44.91
N GLY A 55 -52.50 8.44 44.97
CA GLY A 55 -53.91 8.35 45.31
C GLY A 55 -54.25 8.74 46.76
N THR A 56 -53.24 8.81 47.64
CA THR A 56 -53.39 9.16 49.06
C THR A 56 -52.39 10.20 49.55
N SER A 57 -51.16 10.18 49.05
CA SER A 57 -50.07 11.10 49.37
C SER A 57 -49.44 11.64 48.09
N GLY A 58 -48.92 12.87 48.14
CA GLY A 58 -48.24 13.49 47.01
C GLY A 58 -47.56 14.80 47.39
N PRO A 59 -46.79 15.41 46.47
CA PRO A 59 -45.96 16.56 46.78
C PRO A 59 -46.78 17.84 46.96
N LYS A 60 -46.32 18.70 47.86
CA LYS A 60 -46.80 20.08 47.98
C LYS A 60 -46.52 20.84 46.67
N GLN A 61 -47.36 21.82 46.36
CA GLN A 61 -47.16 22.66 45.17
C GLN A 61 -46.11 23.74 45.41
N THR A 62 -46.14 24.35 46.60
CA THR A 62 -45.32 25.52 46.93
C THR A 62 -44.33 25.22 48.06
N ILE A 63 -43.17 25.86 47.96
CA ILE A 63 -42.10 25.80 48.96
C ILE A 63 -42.61 26.42 50.27
N THR A 64 -43.35 27.54 50.19
CA THR A 64 -43.96 28.19 51.36
C THR A 64 -44.85 27.24 52.16
N ASN A 65 -45.65 26.40 51.49
CA ASN A 65 -46.51 25.44 52.19
C ASN A 65 -45.70 24.31 52.83
N ALA A 66 -44.68 23.82 52.12
CA ALA A 66 -43.81 22.76 52.63
C ALA A 66 -43.00 23.21 53.85
N THR A 67 -42.38 24.39 53.81
CA THR A 67 -41.61 24.92 54.95
C THR A 67 -42.49 25.26 56.15
N GLY A 68 -43.77 25.57 55.93
CA GLY A 68 -44.74 25.80 57.01
C GLY A 68 -45.32 24.52 57.62
N THR A 69 -45.09 23.35 57.03
CA THR A 69 -45.66 22.06 57.47
C THR A 69 -44.62 21.02 57.88
N VAL A 70 -43.36 21.18 57.47
CA VAL A 70 -42.26 20.31 57.87
C VAL A 70 -42.06 20.33 59.39
N ALA A 71 -41.79 19.17 59.99
CA ALA A 71 -41.50 19.09 61.41
C ALA A 71 -40.12 19.66 61.74
N GLU A 72 -39.88 19.96 63.02
CA GLU A 72 -38.58 20.39 63.55
C GLU A 72 -37.45 19.45 63.12
N ASN A 73 -36.37 20.00 62.58
CA ASN A 73 -35.24 19.32 61.95
C ASN A 73 -35.58 18.50 60.69
N GLY A 74 -36.79 18.62 60.13
CA GLY A 74 -37.20 17.91 58.92
C GLY A 74 -36.57 18.44 57.63
N THR A 75 -36.88 17.77 56.52
CA THR A 75 -36.33 18.07 55.19
C THR A 75 -37.42 18.50 54.23
N VAL A 76 -37.19 19.58 53.49
CA VAL A 76 -37.99 19.99 52.34
C VAL A 76 -37.21 19.66 51.07
N TYR A 77 -37.72 18.72 50.29
CA TYR A 77 -37.11 18.28 49.03
C TYR A 77 -37.86 18.87 47.84
N ILE A 78 -37.17 19.64 47.02
CA ILE A 78 -37.76 20.41 45.93
C ILE A 78 -37.36 19.78 44.60
N ALA A 79 -38.34 19.24 43.88
CA ALA A 79 -38.14 18.67 42.55
C ALA A 79 -37.72 19.74 41.54
N GLN A 80 -37.09 19.33 40.45
CA GLN A 80 -36.72 20.24 39.36
C GLN A 80 -37.91 21.06 38.84
N GLY A 81 -37.67 22.33 38.53
CA GLY A 81 -38.68 23.27 38.09
C GLY A 81 -38.38 24.70 38.50
N THR A 82 -39.21 25.62 38.02
CA THR A 82 -39.14 27.04 38.39
C THR A 82 -40.28 27.40 39.34
N TYR A 83 -39.94 27.72 40.57
CA TYR A 83 -40.84 28.13 41.63
C TYR A 83 -40.82 29.64 41.77
N LYS A 84 -41.96 30.29 41.53
CA LYS A 84 -42.10 31.75 41.62
C LYS A 84 -42.60 32.14 43.01
N GLU A 85 -41.68 32.22 43.96
CA GLU A 85 -42.00 32.45 45.37
C GLU A 85 -41.00 33.41 46.01
N SER A 86 -41.49 34.18 46.98
CA SER A 86 -40.67 35.05 47.83
C SER A 86 -41.38 35.30 49.15
N GLY A 87 -40.68 35.82 50.16
CA GLY A 87 -41.24 36.04 51.49
C GLY A 87 -41.39 34.75 52.30
N ILE A 88 -40.63 33.71 51.98
CA ILE A 88 -40.71 32.41 52.66
C ILE A 88 -40.04 32.54 54.03
N HIS A 89 -40.84 32.54 55.09
CA HIS A 89 -40.36 32.66 56.46
C HIS A 89 -39.96 31.28 57.01
N ILE A 90 -38.71 31.16 57.47
CA ILE A 90 -38.17 29.95 58.08
C ILE A 90 -37.96 30.20 59.57
N ASN A 91 -38.85 29.65 60.39
CA ASN A 91 -38.91 29.83 61.84
C ASN A 91 -38.62 28.55 62.64
N THR A 92 -38.25 27.47 61.95
CA THR A 92 -38.03 26.13 62.50
C THR A 92 -36.75 25.55 61.88
N ASN A 93 -35.97 24.78 62.63
CA ASN A 93 -34.75 24.17 62.11
C ASN A 93 -35.11 23.19 60.98
N MET A 94 -34.44 23.28 59.83
CA MET A 94 -34.75 22.42 58.69
C MET A 94 -33.63 22.35 57.66
N THR A 95 -33.75 21.36 56.77
CA THR A 95 -32.92 21.24 55.57
C THR A 95 -33.78 21.46 54.32
N ILE A 96 -33.33 22.29 53.39
CA ILE A 96 -33.97 22.55 52.11
C ILE A 96 -33.02 22.08 51.00
N ILE A 97 -33.48 21.14 50.18
CA ILE A 97 -32.66 20.48 49.16
C ILE A 97 -33.37 20.60 47.81
N GLY A 98 -32.69 21.18 46.84
CA GLY A 98 -33.09 21.04 45.44
C GLY A 98 -32.61 19.71 44.86
N GLU A 99 -33.41 19.16 43.96
CA GLU A 99 -33.03 17.97 43.19
C GLU A 99 -31.81 18.25 42.28
N SER A 100 -31.69 19.48 41.79
CA SER A 100 -30.62 19.91 40.87
C SER A 100 -30.26 21.38 41.08
N GLN A 101 -28.98 21.68 41.31
CA GLN A 101 -28.47 23.05 41.39
C GLN A 101 -28.88 23.88 40.17
N GLN A 102 -28.80 23.32 38.97
CA GLN A 102 -29.07 24.04 37.73
C GLN A 102 -30.57 24.17 37.43
N ASN A 103 -31.37 23.16 37.79
CA ASN A 103 -32.77 23.06 37.33
C ASN A 103 -33.80 23.27 38.44
N THR A 104 -33.40 23.40 39.71
CA THR A 104 -34.30 23.74 40.81
C THR A 104 -34.19 25.23 41.07
N ILE A 105 -35.00 25.99 40.34
CA ILE A 105 -34.91 27.44 40.28
C ILE A 105 -35.98 28.05 41.17
N ILE A 106 -35.58 28.90 42.10
CA ILE A 106 -36.48 29.69 42.92
C ILE A 106 -36.32 31.13 42.46
N ASN A 107 -37.34 31.61 41.77
CA ASN A 107 -37.40 32.94 41.19
C ASN A 107 -38.17 33.86 42.15
N GLY A 108 -37.49 34.85 42.72
CA GLY A 108 -38.04 35.80 43.68
C GLY A 108 -39.01 36.83 43.09
N VAL A 109 -39.24 36.79 41.77
CA VAL A 109 -40.17 37.63 40.99
C VAL A 109 -40.06 39.14 41.23
N LYS A 110 -38.91 39.61 41.75
CA LYS A 110 -38.68 41.02 42.10
C LYS A 110 -39.78 41.60 43.00
N SER A 111 -40.23 40.82 43.98
CA SER A 111 -41.44 41.13 44.77
C SER A 111 -41.29 42.27 45.78
N GLY A 112 -40.07 42.71 46.09
CA GLY A 112 -39.79 43.60 47.23
C GLY A 112 -39.51 42.85 48.54
N ASN A 113 -39.57 41.51 48.54
CA ASN A 113 -39.17 40.64 49.64
C ASN A 113 -38.00 39.73 49.25
N SER A 114 -37.13 39.41 50.21
CA SER A 114 -36.18 38.30 50.07
C SER A 114 -36.91 37.00 49.76
N ILE A 115 -36.27 36.07 49.05
CA ILE A 115 -36.85 34.73 48.80
C ILE A 115 -37.04 34.00 50.12
N PHE A 116 -35.97 33.87 50.90
CA PHE A 116 -35.98 33.24 52.22
C PHE A 116 -35.66 34.26 53.32
N LEU A 117 -36.41 34.19 54.42
CA LEU A 117 -36.16 34.92 55.66
C LEU A 117 -35.87 33.93 56.77
N ILE A 118 -34.61 33.84 57.20
CA ILE A 118 -34.18 32.92 58.26
C ILE A 118 -34.30 33.63 59.60
N ALA A 119 -35.16 33.12 60.47
CA ALA A 119 -35.39 33.71 61.79
C ALA A 119 -34.21 33.50 62.74
N LYS A 120 -34.10 34.40 63.73
CA LYS A 120 -33.08 34.32 64.77
C LYS A 120 -33.23 33.03 65.58
N GLY A 121 -32.10 32.37 65.86
CA GLY A 121 -32.06 31.13 66.66
C GLY A 121 -32.40 29.86 65.86
N VAL A 122 -32.62 29.98 64.54
CA VAL A 122 -32.93 28.85 63.65
C VAL A 122 -31.69 28.43 62.88
N ASN A 123 -31.49 27.11 62.75
CA ASN A 123 -30.47 26.45 61.97
C ASN A 123 -31.07 25.92 60.65
N VAL A 124 -30.58 26.45 59.53
CA VAL A 124 -31.09 26.10 58.20
C VAL A 124 -29.94 25.66 57.31
N THR A 125 -30.12 24.53 56.64
CA THR A 125 -29.24 24.10 55.56
C THR A 125 -29.95 24.22 54.23
N ILE A 126 -29.34 24.89 53.26
CA ILE A 126 -29.82 25.02 51.88
C ILE A 126 -28.80 24.37 50.94
N SER A 127 -29.28 23.54 50.01
CA SER A 127 -28.41 22.93 49.02
C SER A 127 -29.05 22.74 47.66
N ASN A 128 -28.23 22.76 46.60
CA ASN A 128 -28.63 22.42 45.23
C ASN A 128 -29.75 23.30 44.66
N LEU A 129 -29.74 24.60 44.94
CA LEU A 129 -30.74 25.55 44.41
C LEU A 129 -30.10 26.60 43.51
N THR A 130 -30.86 27.07 42.54
CA THR A 130 -30.61 28.36 41.88
C THR A 130 -31.60 29.40 42.42
N LEU A 131 -31.09 30.45 43.05
CA LEU A 131 -31.84 31.57 43.62
C LEU A 131 -31.63 32.80 42.73
N THR A 132 -32.72 33.28 42.13
CA THR A 132 -32.63 34.34 41.11
C THR A 132 -33.75 35.37 41.20
N GLN A 133 -33.50 36.56 40.66
CA GLN A 133 -34.45 37.67 40.61
C GLN A 133 -35.05 38.03 41.97
N GLY A 134 -34.27 37.81 43.03
CA GLY A 134 -34.57 38.30 44.36
C GLY A 134 -34.37 39.82 44.43
N GLN A 135 -35.33 40.51 45.04
CA GLN A 135 -35.30 41.95 45.30
C GLN A 135 -36.04 42.22 46.60
N SER A 136 -35.35 42.78 47.59
CA SER A 136 -35.88 43.07 48.92
C SER A 136 -35.86 44.57 49.20
N ASN A 137 -36.65 45.04 50.15
CA ASN A 137 -36.51 46.41 50.68
C ASN A 137 -35.65 46.47 51.96
N ASN A 138 -35.34 45.32 52.56
CA ASN A 138 -34.70 45.24 53.88
C ASN A 138 -33.26 44.68 53.84
N GLY A 139 -32.76 44.28 52.66
CA GLY A 139 -31.49 43.57 52.51
C GLY A 139 -31.69 42.14 52.02
N GLY A 140 -30.65 41.57 51.40
CA GLY A 140 -30.60 40.17 50.99
C GLY A 140 -31.60 39.86 49.90
N GLY A 141 -31.29 40.19 48.65
CA GLY A 141 -32.23 40.01 47.54
C GLY A 141 -32.78 38.58 47.47
N ALA A 142 -31.91 37.58 47.64
CA ALA A 142 -32.33 36.19 47.74
C ALA A 142 -32.59 35.75 49.19
N ILE A 143 -31.64 35.98 50.11
CA ILE A 143 -31.74 35.48 51.49
C ILE A 143 -31.44 36.59 52.48
N TYR A 144 -32.34 36.77 53.44
CA TYR A 144 -32.09 37.51 54.67
C TYR A 144 -31.84 36.52 55.81
N ASN A 145 -30.66 36.56 56.42
CA ASN A 145 -30.28 35.65 57.50
C ASN A 145 -30.11 36.37 58.86
N ASN A 146 -30.95 36.02 59.84
CA ASN A 146 -30.74 36.35 61.27
C ASN A 146 -30.33 35.12 62.12
N GLY A 147 -30.32 33.92 61.53
CA GLY A 147 -30.05 32.65 62.22
C GLY A 147 -28.68 32.07 61.86
N THR A 148 -28.59 30.75 61.89
CA THR A 148 -27.44 29.98 61.39
C THR A 148 -27.79 29.38 60.04
N LEU A 149 -27.12 29.83 58.99
CA LEU A 149 -27.37 29.42 57.62
C LEU A 149 -26.14 28.71 57.04
N THR A 150 -26.34 27.47 56.59
CA THR A 150 -25.38 26.75 55.75
C THR A 150 -25.92 26.66 54.34
N VAL A 151 -25.14 27.11 53.35
CA VAL A 151 -25.47 27.01 51.93
C VAL A 151 -24.41 26.19 51.22
N THR A 152 -24.82 25.16 50.48
CA THR A 152 -23.89 24.32 49.73
C THR A 152 -24.35 24.12 48.28
N ASN A 153 -23.40 24.03 47.35
CA ASN A 153 -23.65 23.68 45.95
C ASN A 153 -24.84 24.44 45.32
N SER A 154 -24.91 25.75 45.55
CA SER A 154 -26.04 26.58 45.12
C SER A 154 -25.57 27.74 44.25
N THR A 155 -26.48 28.32 43.48
CA THR A 155 -26.20 29.43 42.58
C THR A 155 -27.10 30.61 42.93
N PHE A 156 -26.49 31.77 43.16
CA PHE A 156 -27.18 33.04 43.32
C PHE A 156 -26.89 33.89 42.08
N THR A 157 -27.91 34.14 41.27
CA THR A 157 -27.73 34.86 40.00
C THR A 157 -28.78 35.93 39.80
N ASP A 158 -28.35 37.10 39.34
CA ASP A 158 -29.23 38.21 38.95
C ASP A 158 -30.18 38.64 40.08
N ASN A 159 -29.71 38.59 41.32
CA ASN A 159 -30.39 39.19 42.46
C ASN A 159 -29.95 40.64 42.58
N ASN A 160 -30.91 41.56 42.55
CA ASN A 160 -30.64 42.99 42.40
C ASN A 160 -31.34 43.79 43.48
N LEU A 161 -30.54 44.57 44.21
CA LEU A 161 -30.94 45.38 45.34
C LEU A 161 -30.44 46.82 45.16
N LEU A 162 -31.15 47.61 44.35
CA LEU A 162 -30.75 48.99 44.01
C LEU A 162 -30.49 49.88 45.25
N THR A 163 -31.17 49.61 46.36
CA THR A 163 -30.99 50.29 47.65
C THR A 163 -30.96 49.25 48.76
N GLY A 164 -29.78 48.92 49.29
CA GLY A 164 -29.64 48.00 50.41
C GLY A 164 -28.38 47.15 50.42
N PHE A 165 -28.35 46.18 51.33
CA PHE A 165 -27.19 45.35 51.65
C PHE A 165 -27.34 43.93 51.09
N GLY A 166 -26.29 43.40 50.44
CA GLY A 166 -26.24 42.00 50.02
C GLY A 166 -27.19 41.70 48.86
N GLY A 167 -26.70 41.76 47.62
CA GLY A 167 -27.55 41.55 46.45
C GLY A 167 -28.16 40.15 46.44
N ALA A 168 -27.38 39.14 46.85
CA ALA A 168 -27.85 37.79 47.09
C ALA A 168 -28.20 37.56 48.56
N ILE A 169 -27.23 37.67 49.47
CA ILE A 169 -27.38 37.31 50.88
C ILE A 169 -27.06 38.50 51.77
N PHE A 170 -27.95 38.79 52.71
CA PHE A 170 -27.67 39.69 53.82
C PHE A 170 -27.68 38.91 55.13
N ASN A 171 -26.53 38.88 55.80
CA ASN A 171 -26.34 38.23 57.09
C ASN A 171 -26.33 39.30 58.21
N GLN A 172 -27.41 39.39 58.96
CA GLN A 172 -27.59 40.39 60.02
C GLN A 172 -27.53 39.71 61.39
N GLY A 173 -26.38 39.79 62.06
CA GLY A 173 -26.17 39.18 63.38
C GLY A 173 -26.18 37.65 63.40
N GLY A 174 -26.25 37.00 62.23
CA GLY A 174 -26.29 35.55 62.07
C GLY A 174 -24.92 34.91 61.80
N THR A 175 -24.91 33.58 61.71
CA THR A 175 -23.77 32.79 61.22
C THR A 175 -24.06 32.33 59.80
N LEU A 176 -23.13 32.56 58.88
CA LEU A 176 -23.24 32.15 57.48
C LEU A 176 -22.05 31.26 57.10
N THR A 177 -22.32 30.05 56.64
CA THR A 177 -21.35 29.17 56.00
C THR A 177 -21.77 28.92 54.56
N VAL A 178 -20.90 29.19 53.60
CA VAL A 178 -21.17 28.94 52.18
C VAL A 178 -20.05 28.11 51.58
N THR A 179 -20.40 27.00 50.92
CA THR A 179 -19.42 26.11 50.30
C THR A 179 -19.82 25.74 48.87
N ASN A 180 -18.83 25.67 47.98
CA ASN A 180 -19.00 25.20 46.60
C ASN A 180 -20.14 25.89 45.85
N SER A 181 -20.34 27.19 46.07
CA SER A 181 -21.47 27.94 45.52
C SER A 181 -21.01 29.06 44.59
N ARG A 182 -21.93 29.52 43.74
CA ARG A 182 -21.67 30.54 42.72
C ARG A 182 -22.51 31.78 42.97
N PHE A 183 -21.89 32.95 42.93
CA PHE A 183 -22.53 34.26 43.00
C PHE A 183 -22.20 35.02 41.72
N ASN A 184 -23.17 35.08 40.81
CA ASN A 184 -22.97 35.68 39.49
C ASN A 184 -23.89 36.88 39.29
N ASN A 185 -23.37 37.99 38.80
CA ASN A 185 -24.17 39.15 38.36
C ASN A 185 -25.15 39.66 39.44
N ASN A 186 -24.80 39.55 40.72
CA ASN A 186 -25.62 40.12 41.78
C ASN A 186 -25.25 41.59 41.97
N THR A 187 -26.25 42.41 42.27
CA THR A 187 -26.06 43.86 42.39
C THR A 187 -26.66 44.35 43.69
N ALA A 188 -25.93 45.20 44.40
CA ALA A 188 -26.42 45.87 45.60
C ALA A 188 -25.85 47.28 45.72
N GLN A 189 -26.33 48.04 46.70
CA GLN A 189 -25.66 49.27 47.10
C GLN A 189 -24.35 48.96 47.83
N ILE A 190 -24.34 47.96 48.71
CA ILE A 190 -23.17 47.50 49.46
C ILE A 190 -23.14 45.97 49.51
N GLY A 191 -22.00 45.36 49.18
CA GLY A 191 -21.88 43.91 49.10
C GLY A 191 -22.68 43.35 47.93
N GLY A 192 -22.14 43.45 46.71
CA GLY A 192 -22.89 43.13 45.49
C GLY A 192 -23.49 41.72 45.50
N ALA A 193 -22.81 40.75 46.12
CA ALA A 193 -23.35 39.43 46.42
C ALA A 193 -23.73 39.29 47.90
N ILE A 194 -22.77 39.45 48.81
CA ILE A 194 -22.97 39.19 50.24
C ILE A 194 -22.66 40.45 51.04
N CYS A 195 -23.53 40.78 51.98
CA CYS A 195 -23.20 41.72 53.05
C CYS A 195 -23.43 41.05 54.40
N SER A 196 -22.46 41.16 55.31
CA SER A 196 -22.58 40.69 56.69
C SER A 196 -22.36 41.83 57.68
N ARG A 197 -23.19 41.88 58.72
CA ARG A 197 -23.12 42.85 59.82
C ARG A 197 -23.23 42.15 61.16
N TYR A 198 -22.29 42.41 62.07
CA TYR A 198 -22.30 41.91 63.46
C TYR A 198 -22.43 40.37 63.61
N GLY A 199 -21.92 39.61 62.66
CA GLY A 199 -22.06 38.15 62.57
C GLY A 199 -20.74 37.44 62.28
N LYS A 200 -20.84 36.19 61.80
CA LYS A 200 -19.68 35.38 61.39
C LYS A 200 -19.90 34.77 60.02
N VAL A 201 -18.88 34.80 59.16
CA VAL A 201 -18.96 34.30 57.79
C VAL A 201 -17.79 33.38 57.46
N THR A 202 -18.09 32.21 56.91
CA THR A 202 -17.09 31.27 56.39
C THR A 202 -17.44 30.89 54.95
N LEU A 203 -16.52 31.17 54.04
CA LEU A 203 -16.66 30.96 52.60
C LEU A 203 -15.56 30.01 52.12
N THR A 204 -15.93 28.88 51.53
CA THR A 204 -14.96 27.89 51.02
C THR A 204 -15.32 27.43 49.62
N SER A 205 -14.37 27.44 48.69
CA SER A 205 -14.57 26.93 47.34
C SER A 205 -15.70 27.63 46.58
N ASN A 206 -15.90 28.92 46.81
CA ASN A 206 -16.95 29.69 46.16
C ASN A 206 -16.40 30.49 44.98
N ILE A 207 -17.29 30.83 44.06
CA ILE A 207 -16.96 31.65 42.89
C ILE A 207 -17.85 32.88 42.87
N PHE A 208 -17.24 34.06 42.88
CA PHE A 208 -17.88 35.37 42.79
C PHE A 208 -17.51 36.02 41.46
N ASN A 209 -18.44 36.05 40.51
CA ASN A 209 -18.21 36.63 39.18
C ASN A 209 -19.12 37.82 38.92
N ASN A 210 -18.53 38.91 38.43
CA ASN A 210 -19.25 40.07 37.91
C ASN A 210 -20.30 40.64 38.89
N ASN A 211 -20.06 40.55 40.20
CA ASN A 211 -20.95 41.18 41.17
C ASN A 211 -20.61 42.67 41.27
N ILE A 212 -21.63 43.49 41.46
CA ILE A 212 -21.54 44.95 41.37
C ILE A 212 -22.07 45.58 42.66
N ALA A 213 -21.29 46.50 43.25
CA ALA A 213 -21.71 47.33 44.37
C ALA A 213 -21.58 48.82 44.03
N GLN A 214 -22.59 49.61 44.39
CA GLN A 214 -22.54 51.07 44.19
C GLN A 214 -21.51 51.76 45.10
N PHE A 215 -21.33 51.30 46.34
CA PHE A 215 -20.33 51.88 47.23
C PHE A 215 -19.16 50.94 47.38
N GLY A 216 -19.29 49.85 48.14
CA GLY A 216 -18.14 48.98 48.35
C GLY A 216 -18.44 47.50 48.50
N GLY A 217 -17.38 46.73 48.28
CA GLY A 217 -17.43 45.27 48.34
C GLY A 217 -18.16 44.72 47.14
N GLY A 218 -17.60 44.89 45.93
CA GLY A 218 -18.24 44.50 44.67
C GLY A 218 -18.80 43.08 44.71
N ALA A 219 -18.13 42.17 45.42
CA ALA A 219 -18.71 40.90 45.85
C ALA A 219 -19.19 40.92 47.32
N ILE A 220 -18.31 41.25 48.26
CA ILE A 220 -18.55 41.05 49.69
C ILE A 220 -18.32 42.35 50.48
N CYS A 221 -19.28 42.69 51.32
CA CYS A 221 -19.09 43.64 52.41
C CYS A 221 -19.09 42.90 53.76
N ASN A 222 -18.04 43.09 54.54
CA ASN A 222 -17.90 42.55 55.88
C ASN A 222 -17.83 43.69 56.90
N TYR A 223 -18.86 43.87 57.71
CA TYR A 223 -18.95 45.00 58.64
C TYR A 223 -18.95 44.49 60.09
N GLU A 224 -17.84 44.72 60.80
CA GLU A 224 -17.65 44.29 62.19
C GLU A 224 -17.95 42.79 62.41
N CYS A 225 -17.43 41.93 61.54
CA CYS A 225 -17.60 40.47 61.58
C CYS A 225 -16.27 39.75 61.40
N ASP A 226 -16.19 38.48 61.81
CA ASP A 226 -15.10 37.59 61.40
C ASP A 226 -15.46 36.94 60.05
N LEU A 227 -14.65 37.21 59.03
CA LEU A 227 -14.76 36.65 57.68
C LEU A 227 -13.57 35.76 57.35
N THR A 228 -13.85 34.48 57.06
CA THR A 228 -12.87 33.54 56.52
C THR A 228 -13.21 33.18 55.09
N VAL A 229 -12.24 33.32 54.18
CA VAL A 229 -12.32 32.98 52.76
C VAL A 229 -11.21 32.00 52.43
N ALA A 230 -11.58 30.83 51.90
CA ALA A 230 -10.63 29.79 51.54
C ALA A 230 -10.95 29.20 50.16
N ASN A 231 -9.92 28.88 49.38
CA ASN A 231 -10.05 28.17 48.10
C ASN A 231 -11.06 28.82 47.12
N SER A 232 -11.27 30.14 47.20
CA SER A 232 -12.37 30.82 46.50
C SER A 232 -11.83 31.73 45.39
N THR A 233 -12.67 32.02 44.40
CA THR A 233 -12.30 32.84 43.24
C THR A 233 -13.21 34.06 43.12
N PHE A 234 -12.62 35.23 42.95
CA PHE A 234 -13.27 36.52 42.73
C PHE A 234 -12.81 37.06 41.38
N ASN A 235 -13.70 37.03 40.38
CA ASN A 235 -13.39 37.53 39.04
C ASN A 235 -14.28 38.71 38.68
N ASN A 236 -13.67 39.77 38.18
CA ASN A 236 -14.36 40.91 37.55
C ASN A 236 -15.45 41.53 38.44
N ASN A 237 -15.30 41.49 39.77
CA ASN A 237 -16.24 42.17 40.65
C ASN A 237 -15.91 43.67 40.66
N ILE A 238 -16.95 44.48 40.73
CA ILE A 238 -16.84 45.93 40.56
C ILE A 238 -17.51 46.63 41.74
N ALA A 239 -16.78 47.55 42.35
CA ALA A 239 -17.35 48.54 43.25
C ALA A 239 -17.11 49.94 42.66
N ASP A 240 -18.12 50.81 42.67
CA ASP A 240 -17.88 52.17 42.16
C ASP A 240 -16.95 52.95 43.12
N TRP A 241 -16.93 52.64 44.42
CA TRP A 241 -16.11 53.33 45.42
C TRP A 241 -14.91 52.51 45.93
N THR A 242 -15.13 51.52 46.80
CA THR A 242 -14.03 50.80 47.50
C THR A 242 -14.18 49.28 47.50
N GLY A 243 -13.06 48.54 47.54
CA GLY A 243 -13.08 47.09 47.69
C GLY A 243 -13.74 46.40 46.48
N GLY A 244 -13.03 46.37 45.35
CA GLY A 244 -13.60 45.86 44.09
C GLY A 244 -14.13 44.43 44.21
N ALA A 245 -13.49 43.58 45.02
CA ALA A 245 -14.10 42.33 45.48
C ALA A 245 -14.63 42.43 46.92
N ILE A 246 -13.77 42.78 47.87
CA ILE A 246 -14.09 42.74 49.30
C ILE A 246 -13.87 44.12 49.92
N MET A 247 -14.88 44.63 50.62
CA MET A 247 -14.75 45.73 51.56
C MET A 247 -14.94 45.18 52.97
N ASN A 248 -14.02 45.50 53.87
CA ASN A 248 -13.90 44.86 55.17
C ASN A 248 -13.70 45.87 56.29
N PHE A 249 -14.46 45.72 57.37
CA PHE A 249 -14.41 46.47 58.64
C PHE A 249 -14.35 45.52 59.86
N GLY A 250 -13.87 44.29 59.68
CA GLY A 250 -13.77 43.25 60.72
C GLY A 250 -12.59 42.32 60.46
N ASN A 251 -12.36 41.26 61.22
CA ASN A 251 -11.20 40.39 60.94
C ASN A 251 -11.40 39.63 59.63
N LEU A 252 -10.40 39.67 58.74
CA LEU A 252 -10.44 38.98 57.45
C LEU A 252 -9.25 38.02 57.31
N THR A 253 -9.56 36.74 57.07
CA THR A 253 -8.58 35.72 56.70
C THR A 253 -8.88 35.19 55.30
N VAL A 254 -7.90 35.25 54.40
CA VAL A 254 -7.94 34.80 53.02
C VAL A 254 -6.82 33.80 52.78
N THR A 255 -7.16 32.61 52.30
CA THR A 255 -6.20 31.54 52.01
C THR A 255 -6.51 30.87 50.68
N ASN A 256 -5.49 30.46 49.93
CA ASN A 256 -5.64 29.65 48.71
C ASN A 256 -6.64 30.24 47.70
N SER A 257 -6.77 31.56 47.66
CA SER A 257 -7.85 32.22 46.92
C SER A 257 -7.30 33.05 45.77
N THR A 258 -8.17 33.38 44.82
CA THR A 258 -7.79 34.04 43.58
C THR A 258 -8.64 35.28 43.37
N PHE A 259 -8.00 36.43 43.21
CA PHE A 259 -8.61 37.73 42.93
C PHE A 259 -8.09 38.23 41.59
N ASN A 260 -8.92 38.12 40.57
CA ASN A 260 -8.55 38.46 39.20
C ASN A 260 -9.45 39.58 38.67
N ASN A 261 -8.84 40.64 38.15
CA ASN A 261 -9.53 41.73 37.44
C ASN A 261 -10.65 42.41 38.25
N ASN A 262 -10.56 42.43 39.58
CA ASN A 262 -11.55 43.15 40.40
C ASN A 262 -11.23 44.64 40.39
N THR A 263 -12.26 45.48 40.40
CA THR A 263 -12.11 46.92 40.16
C THR A 263 -12.85 47.74 41.22
N ALA A 264 -12.14 48.64 41.90
CA ALA A 264 -12.72 49.76 42.63
C ALA A 264 -12.52 51.03 41.79
N GLN A 265 -13.61 51.67 41.33
CA GLN A 265 -13.49 52.69 40.27
C GLN A 265 -12.94 54.04 40.77
N THR A 266 -13.38 54.49 41.94
CA THR A 266 -13.14 55.89 42.37
C THR A 266 -12.28 56.07 43.60
N ASP A 267 -11.97 55.03 44.37
CA ASP A 267 -11.15 55.16 45.59
C ASP A 267 -10.11 54.05 45.76
N CYS A 268 -10.35 53.01 46.57
CA CYS A 268 -9.27 52.14 47.03
C CYS A 268 -9.59 50.63 47.10
N GLY A 269 -8.53 49.81 47.05
CA GLY A 269 -8.57 48.37 47.25
C GLY A 269 -9.22 47.63 46.07
N GLY A 270 -8.49 47.42 44.97
CA GLY A 270 -9.06 46.79 43.77
C GLY A 270 -9.54 45.36 44.02
N ALA A 271 -8.77 44.56 44.78
CA ALA A 271 -9.25 43.29 45.32
C ALA A 271 -9.89 43.50 46.70
N ILE A 272 -9.11 44.00 47.66
CA ILE A 272 -9.52 44.09 49.07
C ILE A 272 -9.29 45.51 49.57
N CYS A 273 -10.32 46.09 50.15
CA CYS A 273 -10.24 47.30 50.96
C CYS A 273 -10.53 46.93 52.42
N ASN A 274 -9.55 47.15 53.30
CA ASN A 274 -9.58 46.78 54.70
C ASN A 274 -9.55 48.05 55.58
N TYR A 275 -10.54 48.18 56.45
CA TYR A 275 -10.65 49.25 57.43
C TYR A 275 -10.67 48.66 58.84
N ASP A 276 -9.97 49.32 59.76
CA ASP A 276 -10.14 49.17 61.21
C ASP A 276 -10.00 47.74 61.78
N ALA A 277 -9.28 46.83 61.10
CA ALA A 277 -9.15 45.44 61.52
C ALA A 277 -7.92 44.72 60.95
N ASN A 278 -7.64 43.52 61.50
CA ASN A 278 -6.55 42.67 61.01
C ASN A 278 -6.91 41.95 59.71
N LEU A 279 -5.95 41.94 58.78
CA LEU A 279 -6.02 41.22 57.51
C LEU A 279 -4.95 40.12 57.48
N THR A 280 -5.32 38.90 57.08
CA THR A 280 -4.37 37.83 56.75
C THR A 280 -4.66 37.32 55.34
N VAL A 281 -3.69 37.41 54.43
CA VAL A 281 -3.79 36.91 53.06
C VAL A 281 -2.58 36.02 52.78
N THR A 282 -2.81 34.74 52.54
CA THR A 282 -1.72 33.79 52.28
C THR A 282 -2.03 32.82 51.15
N ASN A 283 -0.97 32.33 50.50
CA ASN A 283 -1.05 31.36 49.41
C ASN A 283 -2.13 31.74 48.38
N SER A 284 -2.24 33.02 48.03
CA SER A 284 -3.31 33.55 47.19
C SER A 284 -2.76 34.26 45.96
N ILE A 285 -3.59 34.35 44.92
CA ILE A 285 -3.27 35.02 43.66
C ILE A 285 -4.04 36.34 43.65
N LEU A 286 -3.33 37.46 43.52
CA LEU A 286 -3.90 38.80 43.34
C LEU A 286 -3.35 39.35 42.03
N ASN A 287 -4.12 39.20 40.96
CA ASN A 287 -3.70 39.63 39.63
C ASN A 287 -4.65 40.63 38.98
N ASN A 288 -4.06 41.60 38.27
CA ASN A 288 -4.78 42.54 37.42
C ASN A 288 -5.93 43.30 38.11
N ASN A 289 -5.89 43.44 39.43
CA ASN A 289 -6.90 44.22 40.16
C ASN A 289 -6.59 45.71 40.02
N THR A 290 -7.63 46.53 39.97
CA THR A 290 -7.52 47.94 39.61
C THR A 290 -8.22 48.81 40.65
N ALA A 291 -7.51 49.81 41.16
CA ALA A 291 -8.07 50.88 41.98
C ALA A 291 -7.17 52.12 41.91
N PRO A 292 -7.70 53.33 42.11
CA PRO A 292 -6.85 54.51 42.26
C PRO A 292 -5.77 54.36 43.34
N VAL A 293 -6.08 53.74 44.49
CA VAL A 293 -5.12 53.47 45.58
C VAL A 293 -5.21 52.01 46.03
N GLY A 294 -4.07 51.33 46.21
CA GLY A 294 -4.05 49.92 46.62
C GLY A 294 -4.67 49.01 45.56
N GLY A 295 -4.01 48.91 44.40
CA GLY A 295 -4.53 48.18 43.24
C GLY A 295 -4.96 46.75 43.58
N ALA A 296 -4.20 46.07 44.43
CA ALA A 296 -4.60 44.81 45.05
C ALA A 296 -5.27 45.05 46.41
N ILE A 297 -4.51 45.59 47.37
CA ILE A 297 -4.93 45.70 48.77
C ILE A 297 -4.78 47.15 49.24
N TYR A 298 -5.83 47.66 49.85
CA TYR A 298 -5.77 48.88 50.66
C TYR A 298 -6.05 48.52 52.12
N ASN A 299 -5.25 49.09 53.03
CA ASN A 299 -5.44 49.01 54.47
C ASN A 299 -5.50 50.42 55.05
N GLY A 300 -6.58 50.74 55.73
CA GLY A 300 -6.80 52.05 56.32
C GLY A 300 -7.60 51.96 57.61
N ALA A 301 -7.97 53.13 58.11
CA ALA A 301 -8.76 53.29 59.30
C ALA A 301 -9.67 54.51 59.13
N ASP A 302 -10.96 54.40 59.49
CA ASP A 302 -11.88 55.54 59.47
C ASP A 302 -11.59 56.51 60.63
N ASP A 303 -10.93 56.04 61.69
CA ASP A 303 -10.37 56.87 62.74
C ASP A 303 -8.85 56.71 62.87
N SER A 304 -8.18 57.69 63.48
CA SER A 304 -6.72 57.70 63.58
C SER A 304 -6.16 56.75 64.67
N SER A 305 -6.98 55.81 65.20
CA SER A 305 -6.69 55.07 66.43
C SER A 305 -6.25 53.60 66.24
N GLY A 306 -6.15 53.13 65.00
CA GLY A 306 -5.93 51.72 64.69
C GLY A 306 -4.48 51.19 64.76
N ASP A 307 -4.10 50.52 65.85
CA ASP A 307 -2.92 49.64 65.95
C ASP A 307 -3.26 48.21 65.48
N PHE A 308 -3.42 48.01 64.17
CA PHE A 308 -3.64 46.68 63.57
C PHE A 308 -2.38 46.15 62.89
N SER A 309 -2.20 44.83 62.90
CA SER A 309 -1.06 44.16 62.26
C SER A 309 -1.56 43.09 61.31
N SER A 310 -1.34 43.35 60.03
CA SER A 310 -1.81 42.53 58.92
C SER A 310 -0.66 41.76 58.30
N VAL A 311 -0.96 40.56 57.79
CA VAL A 311 0.02 39.63 57.20
C VAL A 311 -0.43 39.29 55.78
N VAL A 312 0.46 39.48 54.81
CA VAL A 312 0.24 39.21 53.39
C VAL A 312 1.47 38.45 52.92
N ASN A 313 1.52 37.12 53.08
CA ASN A 313 2.74 36.34 52.78
C ASN A 313 2.44 35.21 51.80
N PHE A 314 3.46 34.78 51.05
CA PHE A 314 3.36 33.65 50.13
C PHE A 314 2.29 33.84 49.04
N ASN A 315 2.08 35.06 48.58
CA ASN A 315 1.12 35.37 47.52
C ASN A 315 1.81 35.61 46.18
N TRP A 316 1.04 35.42 45.12
CA TRP A 316 1.41 35.84 43.76
C TRP A 316 0.70 37.16 43.44
N ILE A 317 1.45 38.26 43.45
CA ILE A 317 0.92 39.63 43.35
C ILE A 317 1.50 40.27 42.08
N VAL A 318 0.73 40.30 40.99
CA VAL A 318 1.23 40.70 39.66
C VAL A 318 0.19 41.45 38.84
N GLY A 319 0.61 42.50 38.14
CA GLY A 319 -0.19 43.18 37.13
C GLY A 319 -1.32 44.04 37.68
N ASN A 320 -1.41 44.19 39.00
CA ASN A 320 -2.38 45.09 39.60
C ASN A 320 -2.05 46.52 39.16
N SER A 321 -3.06 47.26 38.70
CA SER A 321 -2.90 48.56 38.04
C SER A 321 -3.35 49.69 38.97
N PRO A 322 -2.49 50.18 39.87
CA PRO A 322 -2.80 51.33 40.68
C PRO A 322 -2.47 52.63 39.95
N ASN A 323 -3.10 53.75 40.32
CA ASN A 323 -2.52 55.06 40.05
C ASN A 323 -1.31 55.35 40.97
N ASN A 324 -1.08 54.52 42.00
CA ASN A 324 -0.04 54.71 43.03
C ASN A 324 0.71 53.41 43.44
N SER A 325 0.10 52.52 44.23
CA SER A 325 0.75 51.30 44.77
C SER A 325 -0.19 50.08 44.74
N GLU A 326 0.36 48.88 44.58
CA GLU A 326 -0.39 47.61 44.59
C GLU A 326 -0.92 47.30 46.00
N ILE A 327 -0.08 47.48 47.02
CA ILE A 327 -0.49 47.46 48.43
C ILE A 327 -0.26 48.83 49.05
N TYR A 328 -1.29 49.37 49.68
CA TYR A 328 -1.22 50.67 50.35
C TYR A 328 -1.74 50.55 51.78
N SER A 329 -1.00 51.06 52.77
CA SER A 329 -1.45 51.08 54.18
C SER A 329 -1.37 52.49 54.79
N THR A 330 -2.49 53.21 54.97
CA THR A 330 -2.48 54.52 55.68
C THR A 330 -2.32 54.36 57.20
N ASN A 331 -2.86 53.28 57.76
CA ASN A 331 -2.91 52.99 59.19
C ASN A 331 -2.57 51.51 59.41
N GLY A 332 -2.20 51.14 60.65
CA GLY A 332 -1.68 49.80 60.95
C GLY A 332 -0.40 49.47 60.17
N THR A 333 0.09 48.24 60.34
CA THR A 333 1.25 47.71 59.61
C THR A 333 0.84 46.51 58.76
N ILE A 334 1.46 46.37 57.58
CA ILE A 334 1.36 45.15 56.78
C ILE A 334 2.74 44.52 56.66
N ASP A 335 2.89 43.30 57.16
CA ASP A 335 3.96 42.39 56.77
C ASP A 335 3.60 41.79 55.41
N ALA A 336 4.23 42.28 54.34
CA ALA A 336 4.10 41.81 52.97
C ALA A 336 5.37 41.08 52.51
N THR A 337 6.08 40.44 53.43
CA THR A 337 7.26 39.64 53.13
C THR A 337 6.87 38.32 52.47
N LEU A 338 7.86 37.66 51.86
CA LEU A 338 7.73 36.33 51.28
C LEU A 338 6.65 36.24 50.18
N ASN A 339 6.37 37.32 49.46
CA ASN A 339 5.54 37.30 48.25
C ASN A 339 6.39 37.25 47.00
N TRP A 340 5.79 36.77 45.91
CA TRP A 340 6.30 36.94 44.56
C TRP A 340 5.60 38.12 43.88
N TRP A 341 6.40 39.12 43.48
CA TRP A 341 5.94 40.38 42.88
C TRP A 341 6.07 40.42 41.35
N GLY A 342 6.30 39.26 40.73
CA GLY A 342 6.53 39.14 39.29
C GLY A 342 7.94 39.46 38.82
N LEU A 343 8.82 39.96 39.69
CA LEU A 343 10.19 40.37 39.37
C LEU A 343 11.18 40.06 40.50
N ASN A 344 12.46 39.95 40.16
CA ASN A 344 13.54 39.75 41.14
C ASN A 344 14.06 41.07 41.75
N VAL A 345 13.64 42.20 41.23
CA VAL A 345 14.03 43.53 41.73
C VAL A 345 13.27 43.87 43.01
N ASP A 346 13.78 44.85 43.76
CA ASP A 346 13.14 45.33 44.99
C ASP A 346 11.70 45.83 44.72
N PRO A 347 10.68 45.22 45.36
CA PRO A 347 9.27 45.55 45.15
C PRO A 347 8.81 46.78 45.96
N SER A 348 9.70 47.51 46.63
CA SER A 348 9.34 48.68 47.45
C SER A 348 8.58 49.76 46.66
N SER A 349 8.73 49.84 45.34
CA SER A 349 7.93 50.73 44.49
C SER A 349 6.47 50.29 44.29
N PHE A 350 6.15 49.02 44.55
CA PHE A 350 4.80 48.47 44.45
C PHE A 350 3.99 48.65 45.74
N VAL A 351 4.61 49.15 46.79
CA VAL A 351 3.95 49.38 48.08
C VAL A 351 4.09 50.83 48.52
N ALA A 352 3.22 51.28 49.42
CA ALA A 352 3.33 52.60 50.03
C ALA A 352 2.99 52.57 51.52
N SER A 353 3.60 53.51 52.24
CA SER A 353 3.37 53.78 53.66
C SER A 353 3.78 52.59 54.54
N ASN A 354 2.93 52.12 55.47
CA ASN A 354 3.32 51.17 56.54
C ASN A 354 3.35 49.71 56.07
N VAL A 355 4.07 49.41 54.99
CA VAL A 355 4.15 48.07 54.38
C VAL A 355 5.60 47.60 54.33
N THR A 356 5.88 46.43 54.91
CA THR A 356 7.21 45.80 54.90
C THR A 356 7.27 44.72 53.84
N VAL A 357 8.23 44.77 52.91
CA VAL A 357 8.35 43.79 51.81
C VAL A 357 9.62 42.93 51.86
N THR A 358 10.58 43.27 52.72
CA THR A 358 11.87 42.56 52.80
C THR A 358 11.88 41.58 53.98
N PRO A 359 12.19 40.29 53.76
CA PRO A 359 12.59 39.68 52.48
C PRO A 359 11.42 39.36 51.54
N TRP A 360 11.64 39.41 50.22
CA TRP A 360 10.68 38.93 49.21
C TRP A 360 11.20 37.68 48.49
N LEU A 361 10.31 36.90 47.87
CA LEU A 361 10.69 35.72 47.09
C LEU A 361 11.23 36.15 45.73
N VAL A 362 12.26 35.47 45.26
CA VAL A 362 12.88 35.70 43.95
C VAL A 362 12.80 34.43 43.10
N LEU A 363 12.63 34.62 41.79
CA LEU A 363 12.80 33.55 40.81
C LEU A 363 14.25 33.10 40.83
N ASN A 364 14.47 31.81 41.05
CA ASN A 364 15.79 31.22 41.06
C ASN A 364 15.83 30.00 40.12
N VAL A 365 17.00 29.75 39.52
CA VAL A 365 17.23 28.55 38.69
C VAL A 365 18.55 27.90 39.09
N THR A 366 18.50 26.60 39.32
CA THR A 366 19.66 25.76 39.61
C THR A 366 19.75 24.65 38.58
N VAL A 367 20.96 24.19 38.32
CA VAL A 367 21.23 23.05 37.43
C VAL A 367 22.13 22.07 38.16
N ASP A 368 21.76 20.79 38.15
CA ASP A 368 22.52 19.74 38.83
C ASP A 368 22.49 18.43 38.03
N PRO A 369 23.66 17.90 37.61
CA PRO A 369 25.01 18.48 37.76
C PRO A 369 25.25 19.70 36.84
N THR A 370 26.18 20.58 37.24
CA THR A 370 26.61 21.76 36.47
C THR A 370 27.62 21.44 35.37
N THR A 371 28.15 20.20 35.35
CA THR A 371 29.06 19.70 34.31
C THR A 371 28.63 18.30 33.90
N ILE A 372 28.44 18.08 32.60
CA ILE A 372 28.03 16.80 32.01
C ILE A 372 28.82 16.52 30.74
N LEU A 373 28.88 15.26 30.31
CA LEU A 373 29.38 14.92 28.98
C LEU A 373 28.34 15.29 27.92
N ASN A 374 28.79 15.54 26.69
CA ASN A 374 27.89 15.67 25.54
C ASN A 374 26.93 14.46 25.44
N GLY A 375 25.64 14.71 25.19
CA GLY A 375 24.58 13.71 25.26
C GLY A 375 24.10 13.32 26.68
N GLY A 376 24.77 13.82 27.72
CA GLY A 376 24.37 13.62 29.12
C GLY A 376 23.18 14.49 29.53
N ASN A 377 22.64 14.22 30.73
CA ASN A 377 21.48 14.92 31.27
C ASN A 377 21.82 15.69 32.55
N SER A 378 21.18 16.84 32.73
CA SER A 378 21.17 17.63 33.97
C SER A 378 19.75 18.02 34.34
N THR A 379 19.46 18.07 35.64
CA THR A 379 18.16 18.53 36.14
C THR A 379 18.22 20.04 36.32
N VAL A 380 17.29 20.74 35.69
CA VAL A 380 17.08 22.18 35.88
C VAL A 380 15.93 22.34 36.86
N THR A 381 16.16 23.02 37.97
CA THR A 381 15.14 23.29 38.98
C THR A 381 14.94 24.79 39.08
N VAL A 382 13.69 25.23 38.88
CA VAL A 382 13.24 26.59 39.08
C VAL A 382 12.42 26.65 40.35
N ASP A 383 12.61 27.69 41.14
CA ASP A 383 11.87 27.86 42.37
C ASP A 383 11.52 29.33 42.68
N LEU A 384 10.47 29.48 43.49
CA LEU A 384 10.08 30.70 44.20
C LEU A 384 10.13 30.42 45.71
N LEU A 385 11.24 29.86 46.18
CA LEU A 385 11.50 29.56 47.59
C LEU A 385 12.70 30.34 48.13
N HIS A 386 13.59 30.79 47.25
CA HIS A 386 14.69 31.68 47.64
C HIS A 386 14.15 33.08 47.91
N THR A 387 14.63 33.69 49.00
CA THR A 387 14.46 35.12 49.22
C THR A 387 15.54 35.93 48.51
N ASN A 388 15.31 37.22 48.37
CA ASN A 388 16.29 38.18 47.86
C ASN A 388 17.64 38.20 48.62
N ASN A 389 17.67 37.71 49.86
CA ASN A 389 18.89 37.57 50.66
C ASN A 389 19.55 36.18 50.54
N GLY A 390 19.02 35.29 49.70
CA GLY A 390 19.51 33.94 49.47
C GLY A 390 19.02 32.88 50.46
N THR A 391 18.13 33.22 51.41
CA THR A 391 17.55 32.24 52.34
C THR A 391 16.49 31.42 51.63
N ILE A 392 16.58 30.10 51.72
CA ILE A 392 15.58 29.16 51.18
C ILE A 392 14.46 28.97 52.19
N GLN A 393 13.21 29.16 51.76
CA GLN A 393 12.03 28.84 52.55
C GLN A 393 11.67 27.36 52.42
N ASP A 394 11.40 26.70 53.55
CA ASP A 394 10.81 25.37 53.54
C ASP A 394 9.34 25.49 53.09
N PRO A 395 8.94 24.84 51.98
CA PRO A 395 7.58 24.95 51.46
C PRO A 395 6.51 24.47 52.46
N THR A 396 6.87 23.65 53.47
CA THR A 396 5.93 23.25 54.52
C THR A 396 5.50 24.40 55.43
N ASN A 397 6.29 25.48 55.50
CA ASN A 397 5.95 26.71 56.22
C ASN A 397 5.17 27.72 55.37
N GLY A 398 4.99 27.44 54.08
CA GLY A 398 4.31 28.30 53.10
C GLY A 398 5.08 28.41 51.79
N HIS A 399 4.34 28.57 50.70
CA HIS A 399 4.86 28.82 49.36
C HIS A 399 3.82 29.58 48.55
N VAL A 400 4.25 30.21 47.45
CA VAL A 400 3.33 30.80 46.47
C VAL A 400 2.38 29.74 45.91
N PRO A 401 1.17 30.12 45.44
CA PRO A 401 0.19 29.18 44.88
C PRO A 401 0.78 28.20 43.87
N ASP A 402 0.32 26.94 43.95
CA ASP A 402 0.62 25.95 42.92
C ASP A 402 -0.06 26.31 41.59
N GLY A 403 0.47 25.78 40.49
CA GLY A 403 -0.09 25.98 39.15
C GLY A 403 0.45 27.21 38.41
N ILE A 404 1.35 28.00 39.01
CA ILE A 404 2.04 29.11 38.34
C ILE A 404 2.89 28.55 37.18
N PRO A 405 2.70 29.01 35.93
CA PRO A 405 3.41 28.48 34.77
C PRO A 405 4.88 28.92 34.73
N VAL A 406 5.75 27.97 34.36
CA VAL A 406 7.19 28.16 34.17
C VAL A 406 7.56 27.74 32.75
N ASN A 407 8.26 28.61 32.03
CA ASN A 407 8.78 28.32 30.70
C ASN A 407 10.30 28.18 30.75
N PHE A 408 10.84 27.17 30.09
CA PHE A 408 12.27 26.93 29.98
C PHE A 408 12.74 27.12 28.53
N SER A 409 13.93 27.67 28.36
CA SER A 409 14.57 27.69 27.04
C SER A 409 16.08 27.51 27.17
N THR A 410 16.73 27.11 26.08
CA THR A 410 18.17 26.86 26.04
C THR A 410 18.75 27.32 24.71
N SER A 411 20.01 27.78 24.73
CA SER A 411 20.74 28.18 23.51
C SER A 411 21.03 27.00 22.58
N VAL A 412 21.30 25.82 23.15
CA VAL A 412 21.64 24.55 22.48
C VAL A 412 21.16 23.38 23.32
N GLY A 413 21.17 22.15 22.78
CA GLY A 413 20.64 20.98 23.49
C GLY A 413 19.11 20.91 23.44
N SER A 414 18.52 20.16 24.36
CA SER A 414 17.06 20.03 24.46
C SER A 414 16.58 20.01 25.91
N LEU A 415 15.33 20.42 26.13
CA LEU A 415 14.69 20.48 27.44
C LEU A 415 13.40 19.65 27.39
N ASN A 416 13.13 18.86 28.43
CA ASN A 416 11.90 18.09 28.54
C ASN A 416 11.40 18.02 29.99
N PRO A 417 10.25 18.63 30.32
CA PRO A 417 9.39 19.44 29.44
C PRO A 417 9.94 20.86 29.20
N VAL A 418 9.54 21.52 28.11
CA VAL A 418 9.89 22.94 27.84
C VAL A 418 9.06 23.93 28.66
N SER A 419 7.97 23.48 29.27
CA SER A 419 7.18 24.25 30.22
C SER A 419 6.48 23.33 31.21
N THR A 420 6.22 23.82 32.42
CA THR A 420 5.48 23.12 33.48
C THR A 420 4.89 24.14 34.45
N THR A 421 4.35 23.71 35.58
CA THR A 421 3.88 24.60 36.65
C THR A 421 4.62 24.36 37.96
N LEU A 422 4.66 25.37 38.82
CA LEU A 422 5.13 25.20 40.19
C LEU A 422 4.24 24.23 40.98
N ILE A 423 4.89 23.39 41.79
CA ILE A 423 4.31 22.52 42.80
C ILE A 423 5.16 22.69 44.05
N ASN A 424 4.54 23.07 45.18
CA ASN A 424 5.23 23.42 46.42
C ASN A 424 6.36 24.44 46.20
N GLY A 425 6.11 25.43 45.34
CA GLY A 425 7.09 26.48 45.01
C GLY A 425 8.23 26.07 44.06
N GLN A 426 8.23 24.87 43.48
CA GLN A 426 9.29 24.41 42.56
C GLN A 426 8.76 23.81 41.25
N ALA A 427 9.56 23.85 40.20
CA ALA A 427 9.35 23.21 38.91
C ALA A 427 10.66 22.66 38.36
N THR A 428 10.62 21.51 37.68
CA THR A 428 11.84 20.87 37.13
C THR A 428 11.70 20.52 35.65
N THR A 429 12.81 20.57 34.93
CA THR A 429 12.95 20.01 33.58
C THR A 429 14.29 19.28 33.44
N THR A 430 14.36 18.32 32.51
CA THR A 430 15.62 17.66 32.17
C THR A 430 16.23 18.34 30.95
N PHE A 431 17.46 18.83 31.10
CA PHE A 431 18.30 19.28 30.01
C PHE A 431 19.14 18.12 29.48
N THR A 432 19.17 17.94 28.17
CA THR A 432 20.06 17.00 27.47
C THR A 432 21.05 17.78 26.61
N ALA A 433 22.35 17.59 26.89
CA ALA A 433 23.44 18.34 26.30
C ALA A 433 23.70 17.98 24.83
N ASN A 434 23.91 19.01 24.02
CA ASN A 434 24.58 18.91 22.71
C ASN A 434 25.88 19.75 22.65
N ASP A 435 25.98 20.78 23.50
CA ASP A 435 27.14 21.66 23.70
C ASP A 435 26.88 22.47 24.99
N THR A 436 27.87 23.25 25.44
CA THR A 436 27.75 24.18 26.57
C THR A 436 26.57 25.13 26.35
N ALA A 437 25.67 25.20 27.32
CA ALA A 437 24.38 25.87 27.16
C ALA A 437 24.11 26.89 28.24
N LEU A 438 23.43 27.98 27.85
CA LEU A 438 22.76 28.88 28.77
C LEU A 438 21.29 28.47 28.85
N ILE A 439 20.87 27.97 30.01
CA ILE A 439 19.48 27.62 30.27
C ILE A 439 18.82 28.82 30.89
N THR A 440 17.69 29.25 30.33
CA THR A 440 16.87 30.33 30.85
C THR A 440 15.54 29.79 31.33
N SER A 441 14.99 30.43 32.35
CA SER A 441 13.68 30.08 32.92
C SER A 441 12.90 31.34 33.22
N THR A 442 11.62 31.34 32.88
CA THR A 442 10.78 32.53 32.87
C THR A 442 9.46 32.31 33.61
N ILE A 443 9.13 33.22 34.52
CA ILE A 443 7.82 33.40 35.17
C ILE A 443 7.50 34.91 35.10
N ASP A 444 6.26 35.30 34.76
CA ASP A 444 5.82 36.72 34.71
C ASP A 444 6.70 37.67 33.89
N ASN A 445 7.34 37.15 32.84
CA ASN A 445 8.39 37.84 32.06
C ASN A 445 9.70 38.12 32.82
N GLN A 446 9.81 37.82 34.11
CA GLN A 446 11.10 37.70 34.79
C GLN A 446 11.82 36.46 34.26
N THR A 447 13.04 36.66 33.76
CA THR A 447 13.90 35.56 33.30
C THR A 447 15.13 35.46 34.18
N VAL A 448 15.50 34.24 34.54
CA VAL A 448 16.77 33.88 35.17
C VAL A 448 17.51 32.89 34.30
N SER A 449 18.82 32.77 34.50
CA SER A 449 19.64 31.86 33.70
C SER A 449 20.71 31.16 34.51
N SER A 450 21.02 29.93 34.14
CA SER A 450 22.18 29.19 34.65
C SER A 450 22.93 28.54 33.50
N SER A 451 24.26 28.51 33.61
CA SER A 451 25.13 27.92 32.61
C SER A 451 25.44 26.47 32.97
N ILE A 452 25.48 25.59 31.97
CA ILE A 452 25.95 24.22 32.10
C ILE A 452 27.16 23.99 31.22
N ILE A 453 28.22 23.43 31.81
CA ILE A 453 29.44 23.07 31.09
C ILE A 453 29.25 21.69 30.49
N VAL A 454 29.54 21.54 29.20
CA VAL A 454 29.47 20.26 28.50
C VAL A 454 30.86 19.85 28.05
N ASP A 455 31.39 18.80 28.68
CA ASP A 455 32.67 18.20 28.32
C ASP A 455 32.51 17.26 27.11
N GLN A 456 33.59 17.11 26.34
CA GLN A 456 33.63 16.16 25.23
C GLN A 456 33.33 14.74 25.72
N ALA A 457 32.38 14.07 25.06
CA ALA A 457 32.16 12.66 25.31
C ALA A 457 33.26 11.81 24.64
N PRO A 458 33.80 10.77 25.33
CA PRO A 458 34.67 9.79 24.68
C PRO A 458 33.98 9.16 23.46
N SER A 459 34.76 8.91 22.40
CA SER A 459 34.29 8.16 21.23
C SER A 459 34.92 6.78 21.19
N ASN A 460 34.25 5.84 20.53
CA ASN A 460 34.71 4.48 20.30
C ASN A 460 34.63 4.15 18.80
N VAL A 461 35.78 3.77 18.23
CA VAL A 461 35.91 3.30 16.85
C VAL A 461 36.00 1.77 16.84
N ASN A 462 35.22 1.13 15.99
CA ASN A 462 35.30 -0.29 15.69
C ASN A 462 35.54 -0.49 14.19
N VAL A 463 36.64 -1.13 13.82
CA VAL A 463 37.04 -1.33 12.42
C VAL A 463 36.59 -2.69 11.92
N ILE A 464 35.92 -2.73 10.78
CA ILE A 464 35.44 -3.98 10.19
C ILE A 464 36.55 -4.65 9.40
N ASN A 465 36.80 -5.92 9.72
CA ASN A 465 37.76 -6.74 8.99
C ASN A 465 37.25 -7.03 7.57
N VAL A 466 38.14 -6.95 6.60
CA VAL A 466 37.84 -7.20 5.18
C VAL A 466 38.87 -8.15 4.58
N ASN A 467 38.50 -8.82 3.50
CA ASN A 467 39.43 -9.64 2.74
C ASN A 467 39.13 -9.54 1.24
N ASN A 468 40.19 -9.55 0.43
CA ASN A 468 40.12 -9.65 -1.04
C ASN A 468 41.52 -9.98 -1.58
N PHE A 469 41.73 -10.16 -2.88
CA PHE A 469 43.07 -10.37 -3.47
C PHE A 469 43.67 -9.08 -4.03
N ALA A 470 44.99 -9.08 -4.24
CA ALA A 470 45.73 -7.91 -4.71
C ALA A 470 45.16 -7.36 -6.02
N GLY A 471 45.08 -6.03 -6.14
CA GLY A 471 44.53 -5.33 -7.30
C GLY A 471 43.00 -5.18 -7.32
N GLN A 472 42.28 -5.66 -6.30
CA GLN A 472 40.82 -5.50 -6.17
C GLN A 472 40.42 -4.41 -5.19
N ASN A 473 39.17 -3.96 -5.29
CA ASN A 473 38.59 -2.98 -4.38
C ASN A 473 38.07 -3.64 -3.09
N VAL A 474 38.26 -2.95 -1.98
CA VAL A 474 37.62 -3.22 -0.69
C VAL A 474 36.96 -1.93 -0.18
N THR A 475 35.94 -2.07 0.66
CA THR A 475 35.39 -0.94 1.42
C THR A 475 35.94 -1.02 2.83
N LEU A 476 36.79 -0.09 3.21
CA LEU A 476 37.24 0.07 4.59
C LEU A 476 36.11 0.72 5.38
N THR A 477 35.63 0.03 6.42
CA THR A 477 34.50 0.49 7.23
C THR A 477 34.92 0.66 8.69
N ALA A 478 34.61 1.82 9.26
CA ALA A 478 34.73 2.09 10.68
C ALA A 478 33.37 2.51 11.24
N ASN A 479 32.94 1.83 12.30
CA ASN A 479 31.76 2.20 13.08
C ASN A 479 32.21 3.08 14.26
N VAL A 480 31.58 4.23 14.44
CA VAL A 480 31.95 5.24 15.43
C VAL A 480 30.76 5.50 16.33
N THR A 481 30.95 5.28 17.63
CA THR A 481 29.91 5.47 18.66
C THR A 481 30.40 6.39 19.77
N ASP A 482 29.47 7.05 20.45
CA ASP A 482 29.75 7.81 21.67
C ASP A 482 29.90 6.89 22.89
N TYR A 483 30.20 7.48 24.04
CA TYR A 483 30.32 6.79 25.33
C TYR A 483 29.04 6.01 25.73
N TYR A 484 27.87 6.42 25.25
CA TYR A 484 26.58 5.79 25.52
C TYR A 484 26.21 4.72 24.48
N GLY A 485 27.07 4.49 23.48
CA GLY A 485 26.84 3.54 22.39
C GLY A 485 25.98 4.07 21.24
N ASN A 486 25.65 5.37 21.24
CA ASN A 486 24.90 5.98 20.14
C ASN A 486 25.82 6.25 18.95
N PRO A 487 25.31 6.16 17.70
CA PRO A 487 26.10 6.47 16.51
C PRO A 487 26.47 7.97 16.45
N ILE A 488 27.75 8.26 16.25
CA ILE A 488 28.23 9.65 16.09
C ILE A 488 27.94 10.16 14.68
N ASN A 489 27.52 11.43 14.58
CA ASN A 489 27.32 12.14 13.33
C ASN A 489 28.32 13.30 13.22
N GLY A 490 29.13 13.31 12.15
CA GLY A 490 30.18 14.31 11.93
C GLY A 490 31.59 13.82 12.28
N GLY A 491 32.61 14.57 11.82
CA GLY A 491 34.02 14.20 11.94
C GLY A 491 34.51 13.29 10.79
N GLN A 492 35.79 13.00 10.77
CA GLN A 492 36.46 12.19 9.74
C GLN A 492 37.27 11.04 10.33
N ILE A 493 37.25 9.92 9.62
CA ILE A 493 38.16 8.81 9.86
C ILE A 493 39.30 8.90 8.85
N ASN A 494 40.54 8.89 9.35
CA ASN A 494 41.75 8.69 8.57
C ASN A 494 42.09 7.19 8.56
N PHE A 495 42.01 6.54 7.40
CA PHE A 495 42.36 5.14 7.23
C PHE A 495 43.82 4.97 6.77
N THR A 496 44.54 4.06 7.42
CA THR A 496 45.86 3.58 7.00
C THR A 496 45.84 2.06 6.96
N VAL A 497 46.38 1.44 5.91
CA VAL A 497 46.49 -0.03 5.80
C VAL A 497 47.97 -0.41 5.81
N GLY A 498 48.42 -1.13 6.84
CA GLY A 498 49.84 -1.33 7.13
C GLY A 498 50.52 0.01 7.39
N THR A 499 51.49 0.37 6.53
CA THR A 499 52.15 1.68 6.53
C THR A 499 51.65 2.60 5.40
N THR A 500 50.66 2.18 4.61
CA THR A 500 50.18 2.89 3.43
C THR A 500 48.95 3.73 3.77
N PRO A 501 48.99 5.07 3.59
CA PRO A 501 47.80 5.90 3.72
C PRO A 501 46.73 5.50 2.70
N ALA A 502 45.50 5.21 3.17
CA ALA A 502 44.40 4.80 2.29
C ALA A 502 43.51 5.98 1.90
N GLY A 503 43.27 6.93 2.83
CA GLY A 503 42.46 8.12 2.60
C GLY A 503 41.58 8.47 3.81
N THR A 504 40.64 9.39 3.61
CA THR A 504 39.72 9.86 4.65
C THR A 504 38.25 9.61 4.28
N ALA A 505 37.40 9.43 5.28
CA ALA A 505 35.95 9.30 5.09
C ALA A 505 35.17 10.02 6.21
N ASN A 506 34.11 10.73 5.84
CA ASN A 506 33.23 11.40 6.81
C ASN A 506 32.38 10.37 7.56
N VAL A 507 32.16 10.58 8.86
CA VAL A 507 31.27 9.75 9.67
C VAL A 507 29.82 10.22 9.49
N LYS A 508 28.95 9.33 9.03
CA LYS A 508 27.51 9.56 8.92
C LYS A 508 26.74 8.38 9.49
N ASN A 509 25.83 8.67 10.41
CA ASN A 509 25.06 7.71 11.19
C ASN A 509 25.95 6.65 11.86
N GLY A 510 27.08 7.09 12.43
CA GLY A 510 28.05 6.24 13.09
C GLY A 510 28.87 5.36 12.16
N ILE A 511 28.89 5.61 10.84
CA ILE A 511 29.63 4.78 9.88
C ILE A 511 30.47 5.69 8.96
N ALA A 512 31.75 5.34 8.79
CA ALA A 512 32.62 5.89 7.76
C ALA A 512 33.07 4.78 6.81
N ASN A 513 32.86 4.99 5.51
CA ASN A 513 33.20 4.03 4.46
C ASN A 513 34.15 4.67 3.45
N LEU A 514 35.27 3.98 3.17
CA LEU A 514 36.23 4.36 2.14
C LEU A 514 36.42 3.21 1.16
N ASN A 515 36.08 3.43 -0.11
CA ASN A 515 36.44 2.48 -1.17
C ASN A 515 37.93 2.64 -1.49
N TRP A 516 38.69 1.56 -1.37
CA TRP A 516 40.13 1.55 -1.55
C TRP A 516 40.56 0.33 -2.37
N THR A 517 41.51 0.53 -3.29
CA THR A 517 42.05 -0.54 -4.13
C THR A 517 43.30 -1.11 -3.47
N ILE A 518 43.31 -2.42 -3.21
CA ILE A 518 44.49 -3.14 -2.73
C ILE A 518 45.55 -3.05 -3.83
N PRO A 519 46.77 -2.55 -3.58
CA PRO A 519 47.80 -2.48 -4.63
C PRO A 519 48.10 -3.87 -5.21
N SER A 520 48.25 -3.96 -6.53
CA SER A 520 48.48 -5.22 -7.24
C SER A 520 49.83 -5.88 -6.91
N THR A 521 50.74 -5.16 -6.27
CA THR A 521 52.06 -5.64 -5.82
C THR A 521 52.05 -6.23 -4.41
N TRP A 522 50.92 -6.19 -3.70
CA TRP A 522 50.84 -6.72 -2.33
C TRP A 522 50.83 -8.24 -2.32
N THR A 523 51.56 -8.81 -1.37
CA THR A 523 51.68 -10.25 -1.16
C THR A 523 50.51 -10.78 -0.34
N VAL A 524 50.28 -12.09 -0.39
CA VAL A 524 49.31 -12.77 0.47
C VAL A 524 49.77 -12.68 1.92
N ASP A 525 49.11 -11.82 2.69
CA ASP A 525 49.39 -11.56 4.11
C ASP A 525 48.18 -10.86 4.77
N SER A 526 48.25 -10.65 6.09
CA SER A 526 47.31 -9.86 6.86
C SER A 526 47.90 -8.48 7.19
N TYR A 527 47.24 -7.43 6.75
CA TYR A 527 47.63 -6.04 6.97
C TYR A 527 46.70 -5.38 7.99
N SER A 528 47.24 -4.61 8.94
CA SER A 528 46.42 -3.87 9.91
C SER A 528 45.74 -2.68 9.24
N ILE A 529 44.43 -2.55 9.38
CA ILE A 529 43.67 -1.35 9.02
C ILE A 529 43.57 -0.49 10.28
N THR A 530 44.28 0.63 10.32
CA THR A 530 44.15 1.62 11.41
C THR A 530 43.14 2.69 10.98
N ALA A 531 42.09 2.86 11.78
CA ALA A 531 41.12 3.92 11.63
C ALA A 531 41.26 4.92 12.79
N ASN A 532 41.64 6.15 12.46
CA ASN A 532 41.79 7.23 13.45
C ASN A 532 40.67 8.26 13.26
N PHE A 533 39.77 8.36 14.23
CA PHE A 533 38.73 9.37 14.31
C PHE A 533 39.29 10.64 14.93
N ASP A 534 39.15 11.76 14.24
CA ASP A 534 39.68 13.07 14.66
C ASP A 534 38.84 13.78 15.75
N GLY A 535 37.64 13.29 16.04
CA GLY A 535 36.68 13.93 16.94
C GLY A 535 35.78 14.94 16.22
N THR A 536 34.93 15.65 16.96
CA THR A 536 34.05 16.69 16.37
C THR A 536 34.03 17.96 17.23
N GLY A 537 34.99 18.85 17.03
CA GLY A 537 35.01 20.13 17.76
C GLY A 537 34.97 19.94 19.28
N THR A 538 33.92 20.45 19.93
CA THR A 538 33.68 20.38 21.39
C THR A 538 32.84 19.17 21.84
N ASN A 539 32.33 18.35 20.92
CA ASN A 539 31.30 17.36 21.25
C ASN A 539 31.85 15.95 21.54
N TYR A 540 32.83 15.50 20.75
CA TYR A 540 33.41 14.15 20.86
C TYR A 540 34.93 14.18 20.76
N ALA A 541 35.60 13.44 21.65
CA ALA A 541 37.04 13.27 21.66
C ALA A 541 37.52 12.37 20.50
N ASN A 542 38.80 12.45 20.15
CA ASN A 542 39.41 11.55 19.17
C ASN A 542 39.51 10.10 19.69
N SER A 543 39.55 9.13 18.78
CA SER A 543 39.77 7.73 19.13
C SER A 543 40.36 6.96 17.96
N THR A 544 41.06 5.87 18.27
CA THR A 544 41.71 5.03 17.25
C THR A 544 41.46 3.56 17.57
N ASN A 545 41.23 2.77 16.52
CA ASN A 545 41.22 1.32 16.64
C ASN A 545 41.73 0.67 15.36
N THR A 546 42.00 -0.64 15.42
CA THR A 546 42.51 -1.42 14.31
C THR A 546 41.59 -2.57 13.92
N GLY A 547 41.58 -2.90 12.64
CA GLY A 547 41.00 -4.12 12.06
C GLY A 547 42.03 -4.78 11.15
N THR A 548 41.62 -5.78 10.38
CA THR A 548 42.52 -6.53 9.50
C THR A 548 42.01 -6.55 8.06
N LEU A 549 42.88 -6.24 7.11
CA LEU A 549 42.74 -6.58 5.70
C LEU A 549 43.52 -7.86 5.44
N THR A 550 42.84 -8.95 5.10
CA THR A 550 43.50 -10.18 4.62
C THR A 550 43.59 -10.14 3.10
N VAL A 551 44.81 -10.14 2.56
CA VAL A 551 45.05 -10.28 1.11
C VAL A 551 45.08 -11.76 0.78
N ASN A 552 44.08 -12.23 0.04
CA ASN A 552 43.93 -13.63 -0.36
C ASN A 552 44.75 -13.95 -1.62
N PRO A 553 45.08 -15.23 -1.87
CA PRO A 553 45.68 -15.66 -3.14
C PRO A 553 44.82 -15.29 -4.35
N THR A 554 45.45 -14.87 -5.45
CA THR A 554 44.79 -14.47 -6.68
C THR A 554 44.18 -15.69 -7.38
N PRO A 555 42.91 -15.63 -7.83
CA PRO A 555 42.31 -16.73 -8.58
C PRO A 555 43.06 -17.07 -9.87
N THR A 556 43.10 -18.35 -10.24
CA THR A 556 43.67 -18.81 -11.52
C THR A 556 42.65 -19.53 -12.40
N THR A 557 42.90 -19.54 -13.70
CA THR A 557 42.13 -20.27 -14.71
C THR A 557 43.06 -21.24 -15.43
N VAL A 558 42.62 -22.49 -15.60
CA VAL A 558 43.33 -23.52 -16.38
C VAL A 558 42.55 -23.80 -17.65
N VAL A 559 43.25 -23.96 -18.77
CA VAL A 559 42.69 -24.40 -20.05
C VAL A 559 43.51 -25.57 -20.58
N VAL A 560 42.86 -26.70 -20.87
CA VAL A 560 43.52 -27.89 -21.44
C VAL A 560 43.34 -27.91 -22.95
N ILE A 561 44.40 -28.25 -23.68
CA ILE A 561 44.34 -28.41 -25.14
C ILE A 561 43.85 -29.82 -25.50
N ASN A 562 42.78 -29.91 -26.31
CA ASN A 562 42.22 -31.17 -26.80
C ASN A 562 43.11 -31.83 -27.87
N LEU A 563 43.14 -33.17 -27.92
CA LEU A 563 44.03 -33.96 -28.78
C LEU A 563 43.28 -35.09 -29.51
N ILE A 564 43.65 -35.39 -30.76
CA ILE A 564 43.13 -36.53 -31.54
C ILE A 564 44.31 -37.35 -32.10
N LYS A 565 44.44 -38.63 -31.69
CA LYS A 565 45.60 -39.50 -31.99
C LYS A 565 45.23 -41.00 -32.07
N LEU A 566 46.15 -41.82 -32.56
CA LEU A 566 46.01 -43.29 -32.60
C LEU A 566 46.57 -43.92 -31.30
N ALA A 567 46.05 -45.09 -30.92
CA ALA A 567 46.60 -45.87 -29.81
C ALA A 567 48.06 -46.25 -30.07
N GLY A 568 48.92 -46.17 -29.06
CA GLY A 568 50.36 -46.45 -29.18
C GLY A 568 51.25 -45.26 -29.58
N GLN A 569 50.70 -44.06 -29.79
CA GLN A 569 51.49 -42.87 -30.13
C GLN A 569 51.87 -42.04 -28.89
N ASN A 570 53.04 -41.39 -28.93
CA ASN A 570 53.41 -40.35 -27.97
C ASN A 570 52.65 -39.05 -28.26
N VAL A 571 52.17 -38.38 -27.21
CA VAL A 571 51.45 -37.11 -27.28
C VAL A 571 51.98 -36.12 -26.25
N THR A 572 51.84 -34.82 -26.53
CA THR A 572 52.14 -33.76 -25.55
C THR A 572 50.85 -33.22 -24.99
N LEU A 573 50.60 -33.46 -23.70
CA LEU A 573 49.53 -32.83 -22.94
C LEU A 573 49.95 -31.40 -22.60
N THR A 574 49.06 -30.43 -22.80
CA THR A 574 49.34 -29.01 -22.54
C THR A 574 48.20 -28.40 -21.74
N ALA A 575 48.54 -27.67 -20.67
CA ALA A 575 47.64 -26.86 -19.88
C ALA A 575 48.15 -25.42 -19.81
N ASN A 576 47.30 -24.47 -20.18
CA ASN A 576 47.57 -23.04 -20.03
C ASN A 576 46.98 -22.55 -18.71
N VAL A 577 47.77 -21.90 -17.88
CA VAL A 577 47.38 -21.37 -16.57
C VAL A 577 47.55 -19.86 -16.57
N THR A 578 46.45 -19.13 -16.39
CA THR A 578 46.45 -17.66 -16.27
C THR A 578 45.89 -17.23 -14.92
N ASP A 579 46.28 -16.06 -14.45
CA ASP A 579 45.64 -15.43 -13.29
C ASP A 579 44.28 -14.81 -13.66
N TYR A 580 43.60 -14.23 -12.68
CA TYR A 580 42.32 -13.52 -12.86
C TYR A 580 42.38 -12.38 -13.89
N TYR A 581 43.55 -11.77 -14.09
CA TYR A 581 43.76 -10.68 -15.04
C TYR A 581 44.13 -11.17 -16.44
N GLY A 582 44.23 -12.49 -16.64
CA GLY A 582 44.64 -13.11 -17.90
C GLY A 582 46.15 -13.16 -18.11
N ASN A 583 46.96 -12.81 -17.10
CA ASN A 583 48.42 -12.88 -17.20
C ASN A 583 48.90 -14.34 -17.02
N PRO A 584 49.98 -14.75 -17.70
CA PRO A 584 50.55 -16.08 -17.53
C PRO A 584 51.06 -16.31 -16.11
N VAL A 585 50.63 -17.41 -15.46
CA VAL A 585 51.16 -17.84 -14.16
C VAL A 585 52.56 -18.43 -14.34
N ASN A 586 53.51 -18.04 -13.48
CA ASN A 586 54.95 -18.39 -13.60
C ASN A 586 55.48 -19.24 -12.44
N GLU A 587 54.61 -19.78 -11.60
CA GLU A 587 54.95 -20.60 -10.44
C GLU A 587 53.94 -21.74 -10.26
N GLY A 588 54.24 -22.69 -9.38
CA GLY A 588 53.38 -23.83 -9.09
C GLY A 588 53.43 -24.95 -10.14
N ASN A 589 52.59 -25.96 -9.94
CA ASN A 589 52.61 -27.20 -10.72
C ASN A 589 51.21 -27.59 -11.20
N VAL A 590 51.16 -28.22 -12.36
CA VAL A 590 49.98 -28.91 -12.90
C VAL A 590 50.18 -30.42 -12.81
N THR A 591 49.17 -31.14 -12.35
CA THR A 591 49.07 -32.60 -12.52
C THR A 591 48.05 -32.90 -13.60
N PHE A 592 48.41 -33.77 -14.55
CA PHE A 592 47.46 -34.27 -15.54
C PHE A 592 46.83 -35.56 -15.02
N VAL A 593 45.54 -35.76 -15.26
CA VAL A 593 44.83 -37.01 -15.02
C VAL A 593 44.23 -37.44 -16.34
N VAL A 594 44.76 -38.51 -16.94
CA VAL A 594 44.26 -39.05 -18.21
C VAL A 594 43.51 -40.34 -17.91
N ASN A 595 42.20 -40.36 -18.18
CA ASN A 595 41.32 -41.51 -17.94
C ASN A 595 41.48 -42.12 -16.52
N GLY A 596 41.53 -41.27 -15.50
CA GLY A 596 41.66 -41.67 -14.10
C GLY A 596 43.09 -41.96 -13.62
N THR A 597 44.10 -41.96 -14.49
CA THR A 597 45.51 -42.12 -14.10
C THR A 597 46.20 -40.77 -13.95
N SER A 598 46.71 -40.47 -12.75
CA SER A 598 47.40 -39.21 -12.46
C SER A 598 48.89 -39.27 -12.82
N THR A 599 49.42 -38.16 -13.33
CA THR A 599 50.84 -37.98 -13.66
C THR A 599 51.59 -37.31 -12.51
N ASN A 600 52.92 -37.39 -12.52
CA ASN A 600 53.73 -36.54 -11.66
C ASN A 600 53.48 -35.05 -11.99
N PRO A 601 53.57 -34.15 -10.99
CA PRO A 601 53.39 -32.72 -11.21
C PRO A 601 54.46 -32.15 -12.16
N VAL A 602 54.05 -31.22 -13.03
CA VAL A 602 54.95 -30.49 -13.93
C VAL A 602 54.85 -29.00 -13.64
N ASN A 603 55.99 -28.30 -13.64
CA ASN A 603 56.04 -26.87 -13.38
C ASN A 603 55.25 -26.08 -14.43
N VAL A 604 54.56 -25.04 -14.00
CA VAL A 604 54.01 -24.02 -14.90
C VAL A 604 55.13 -23.01 -15.17
N THR A 605 55.40 -22.73 -16.44
CA THR A 605 56.38 -21.71 -16.84
C THR A 605 55.79 -20.91 -18.00
N ASN A 606 55.81 -19.58 -17.87
CA ASN A 606 55.18 -18.66 -18.82
C ASN A 606 53.72 -19.04 -19.14
N GLY A 607 52.95 -19.37 -18.11
CA GLY A 607 51.53 -19.72 -18.20
C GLY A 607 51.27 -21.07 -18.85
N THR A 608 52.26 -21.94 -19.04
CA THR A 608 52.08 -23.24 -19.69
C THR A 608 52.74 -24.36 -18.89
N ALA A 609 52.05 -25.49 -18.75
CA ALA A 609 52.61 -26.77 -18.29
C ALA A 609 52.44 -27.83 -19.39
N THR A 610 53.52 -28.56 -19.71
CA THR A 610 53.51 -29.58 -20.78
C THR A 610 54.09 -30.91 -20.31
N LEU A 611 53.49 -32.02 -20.75
CA LEU A 611 53.96 -33.37 -20.42
C LEU A 611 53.85 -34.29 -21.65
N THR A 612 54.94 -34.98 -21.99
CA THR A 612 54.89 -36.06 -22.99
C THR A 612 54.33 -37.34 -22.36
N TRP A 613 53.32 -37.94 -22.99
CA TRP A 613 52.60 -39.11 -22.50
C TRP A 613 52.39 -40.12 -23.64
N LEU A 614 52.56 -41.42 -23.38
CA LEU A 614 52.34 -42.49 -24.35
C LEU A 614 50.90 -43.01 -24.22
N ILE A 615 50.12 -42.94 -25.30
CA ILE A 615 48.78 -43.55 -25.34
C ILE A 615 48.96 -45.07 -25.34
N PRO A 616 48.44 -45.83 -24.35
CA PRO A 616 48.58 -47.28 -24.34
C PRO A 616 47.98 -47.91 -25.59
N SER A 617 48.70 -48.86 -26.20
CA SER A 617 48.28 -49.56 -27.42
C SER A 617 47.01 -50.40 -27.24
N THR A 618 46.60 -50.66 -25.99
CA THR A 618 45.39 -51.39 -25.62
C THR A 618 44.15 -50.51 -25.50
N TRP A 619 44.28 -49.19 -25.60
CA TRP A 619 43.13 -48.29 -25.48
C TRP A 619 42.16 -48.47 -26.65
N SER A 620 40.89 -48.67 -26.31
CA SER A 620 39.82 -48.77 -27.30
C SER A 620 39.52 -47.41 -27.91
N VAL A 621 38.88 -47.42 -29.08
CA VAL A 621 38.34 -46.20 -29.69
C VAL A 621 37.40 -45.51 -28.71
N GLY A 622 37.57 -44.20 -28.54
CA GLY A 622 36.72 -43.40 -27.66
C GLY A 622 37.37 -42.11 -27.21
N ASP A 623 36.57 -41.30 -26.50
CA ASP A 623 37.02 -40.07 -25.86
C ASP A 623 37.45 -40.34 -24.43
N TYR A 624 38.62 -39.83 -24.07
CA TYR A 624 39.21 -39.96 -22.75
C TYR A 624 39.42 -38.58 -22.15
N ASN A 625 39.01 -38.41 -20.90
CA ASN A 625 39.17 -37.12 -20.21
C ASN A 625 40.65 -36.88 -19.86
N ILE A 626 41.14 -35.69 -20.18
CA ILE A 626 42.39 -35.11 -19.65
C ILE A 626 41.98 -34.03 -18.66
N THR A 627 42.16 -34.26 -17.37
CA THR A 627 42.02 -33.19 -16.37
C THR A 627 43.39 -32.61 -16.08
N ALA A 628 43.55 -31.29 -16.19
CA ALA A 628 44.73 -30.59 -15.66
C ALA A 628 44.34 -29.90 -14.36
N ASN A 629 45.00 -30.28 -13.26
CA ASN A 629 44.80 -29.67 -11.95
C ASN A 629 46.03 -28.83 -11.62
N TYR A 630 45.87 -27.51 -11.62
CA TYR A 630 46.84 -26.59 -11.07
C TYR A 630 46.72 -26.58 -9.54
N LEU A 631 47.83 -26.89 -8.86
CA LEU A 631 47.86 -27.16 -7.43
C LEU A 631 47.88 -25.90 -6.55
N GLY A 632 47.86 -24.71 -7.15
CA GLY A 632 47.95 -23.45 -6.42
C GLY A 632 49.36 -23.22 -5.83
N THR A 633 49.54 -22.02 -5.27
CA THR A 633 50.73 -21.61 -4.50
C THR A 633 50.28 -20.74 -3.33
N GLY A 634 51.24 -20.18 -2.57
CA GLY A 634 50.93 -19.13 -1.60
C GLY A 634 50.27 -17.89 -2.23
N ASN A 635 50.54 -17.59 -3.51
CA ASN A 635 50.03 -16.40 -4.20
C ASN A 635 48.84 -16.65 -5.11
N TYR A 636 48.58 -17.91 -5.49
CA TYR A 636 47.55 -18.28 -6.46
C TYR A 636 46.65 -19.40 -5.97
N THR A 637 45.34 -19.30 -6.20
CA THR A 637 44.41 -20.39 -5.84
C THR A 637 44.58 -21.61 -6.75
N VAL A 638 44.18 -22.77 -6.24
CA VAL A 638 43.99 -23.98 -7.07
C VAL A 638 42.96 -23.72 -8.17
N SER A 639 43.13 -24.37 -9.32
CA SER A 639 42.15 -24.39 -10.40
C SER A 639 42.32 -25.65 -11.24
N ASN A 640 41.28 -26.06 -11.94
CA ASN A 640 41.34 -27.22 -12.82
C ASN A 640 40.47 -27.02 -14.06
N SER A 641 40.77 -27.79 -15.09
CA SER A 641 39.96 -27.86 -16.29
C SER A 641 40.12 -29.20 -16.96
N THR A 642 39.13 -29.58 -17.75
CA THR A 642 39.10 -30.84 -18.49
C THR A 642 39.14 -30.58 -19.99
N GLY A 643 40.09 -31.23 -20.67
CA GLY A 643 40.11 -31.40 -22.11
C GLY A 643 39.83 -32.86 -22.49
N THR A 644 39.78 -33.13 -23.79
CA THR A 644 39.52 -34.46 -24.35
C THR A 644 40.72 -34.98 -25.15
N LEU A 645 41.04 -36.25 -24.96
CA LEU A 645 41.91 -37.05 -25.82
C LEU A 645 41.04 -38.07 -26.57
N THR A 646 40.87 -37.91 -27.87
CA THR A 646 40.12 -38.85 -28.71
C THR A 646 41.06 -39.85 -29.37
N VAL A 647 40.85 -41.14 -29.08
CA VAL A 647 41.54 -42.27 -29.74
C VAL A 647 40.65 -42.79 -30.88
N THR A 648 41.17 -42.85 -32.11
CA THR A 648 40.35 -43.13 -33.32
C THR A 648 40.66 -44.48 -34.02
N PRO A 649 39.69 -45.10 -34.76
CA PRO A 649 39.86 -46.38 -35.48
C PRO A 649 40.51 -46.26 -36.88
N ILE A 650 41.01 -47.37 -37.42
CA ILE A 650 41.42 -47.54 -38.84
C ILE A 650 40.17 -47.48 -39.77
N PRO A 651 40.25 -46.91 -40.99
CA PRO A 651 39.12 -46.83 -41.93
C PRO A 651 38.65 -48.20 -42.46
N THR A 652 37.37 -48.55 -42.29
CA THR A 652 36.76 -49.81 -42.75
C THR A 652 35.34 -49.62 -43.29
N VAL A 653 34.93 -50.41 -44.28
CA VAL A 653 33.53 -50.45 -44.75
C VAL A 653 32.64 -50.99 -43.63
N THR A 654 31.61 -50.24 -43.26
CA THR A 654 30.66 -50.61 -42.22
C THR A 654 29.35 -51.12 -42.79
N VAL A 655 28.86 -50.49 -43.87
CA VAL A 655 27.58 -50.80 -44.50
C VAL A 655 27.69 -50.68 -46.01
N VAL A 656 27.02 -51.58 -46.73
CA VAL A 656 26.77 -51.44 -48.17
C VAL A 656 25.28 -51.57 -48.44
N ASP A 657 24.74 -50.71 -49.30
CA ASP A 657 23.35 -50.72 -49.76
C ASP A 657 23.33 -50.70 -51.30
N PRO A 658 22.80 -51.73 -51.98
CA PRO A 658 22.23 -52.95 -51.43
C PRO A 658 23.19 -53.76 -50.57
N ALA A 659 22.65 -54.43 -49.55
CA ALA A 659 23.42 -55.36 -48.74
C ALA A 659 24.07 -56.44 -49.62
N ASN A 660 25.24 -56.93 -49.23
CA ASN A 660 25.96 -57.94 -50.00
C ASN A 660 25.12 -59.22 -50.17
N ASN A 661 25.02 -59.70 -51.41
CA ASN A 661 24.15 -60.77 -51.90
C ASN A 661 22.63 -60.50 -51.83
N ALA A 662 22.19 -59.25 -51.64
CA ALA A 662 20.76 -58.94 -51.62
C ALA A 662 20.10 -59.28 -52.97
N VAL A 663 18.90 -59.84 -52.91
CA VAL A 663 18.05 -60.15 -54.08
C VAL A 663 16.84 -59.21 -54.10
N ASN A 664 16.12 -59.16 -55.22
CA ASN A 664 14.94 -58.30 -55.41
C ASN A 664 15.22 -56.79 -55.31
N ILE A 665 16.40 -56.37 -55.75
CA ILE A 665 16.78 -54.96 -55.75
C ILE A 665 16.09 -54.21 -56.91
N ALA A 666 15.59 -53.00 -56.62
CA ALA A 666 15.01 -52.16 -57.66
C ALA A 666 16.04 -51.87 -58.75
N VAL A 667 15.62 -51.92 -60.01
CA VAL A 667 16.49 -51.73 -61.17
C VAL A 667 17.09 -50.32 -61.29
N ASN A 668 16.59 -49.34 -60.55
CA ASN A 668 17.11 -47.97 -60.49
C ASN A 668 17.91 -47.68 -59.21
N LYS A 669 18.28 -48.72 -58.46
CA LYS A 669 18.93 -48.56 -57.16
C LYS A 669 20.31 -47.91 -57.29
N VAL A 670 20.49 -46.79 -56.58
CA VAL A 670 21.80 -46.20 -56.30
C VAL A 670 22.50 -47.03 -55.24
N ILE A 671 23.73 -47.42 -55.52
CA ILE A 671 24.56 -48.21 -54.60
C ILE A 671 25.34 -47.24 -53.69
N LYS A 672 25.37 -47.52 -52.39
CA LYS A 672 26.12 -46.74 -51.40
C LYS A 672 27.00 -47.66 -50.57
N VAL A 673 28.25 -47.26 -50.36
CA VAL A 673 29.21 -47.93 -49.48
C VAL A 673 29.64 -46.94 -48.41
N THR A 674 29.28 -47.22 -47.17
CA THR A 674 29.55 -46.38 -46.01
C THR A 674 30.75 -46.90 -45.24
N PHE A 675 31.62 -45.99 -44.82
CA PHE A 675 32.80 -46.25 -44.02
C PHE A 675 32.59 -45.78 -42.57
N ASN A 676 33.37 -46.31 -41.63
CA ASN A 676 33.34 -45.88 -40.23
C ASN A 676 33.84 -44.44 -39.99
N LYS A 677 34.38 -43.77 -41.01
CA LYS A 677 34.92 -42.40 -40.98
C LYS A 677 34.79 -41.69 -42.32
N ALA A 678 34.86 -40.36 -42.31
CA ALA A 678 34.91 -39.51 -43.50
C ALA A 678 36.03 -39.94 -44.46
N ILE A 679 35.71 -40.06 -45.75
CA ILE A 679 36.64 -40.52 -46.78
C ILE A 679 36.90 -39.43 -47.84
N LYS A 680 38.03 -39.55 -48.53
CA LYS A 680 38.35 -38.82 -49.75
C LYS A 680 38.83 -39.78 -50.83
N LYS A 681 38.87 -39.30 -52.08
CA LYS A 681 39.35 -40.08 -53.22
C LYS A 681 40.82 -40.47 -53.03
N GLY A 682 41.12 -41.75 -53.17
CA GLY A 682 42.49 -42.27 -53.24
C GLY A 682 42.94 -42.48 -54.70
N ASN A 683 44.03 -43.23 -54.91
CA ASN A 683 44.61 -43.44 -56.24
C ASN A 683 44.10 -44.68 -57.00
N GLY A 684 43.30 -45.55 -56.35
CA GLY A 684 42.66 -46.72 -56.97
C GLY A 684 41.42 -46.40 -57.82
N TRP A 685 40.73 -47.43 -58.33
CA TRP A 685 39.52 -47.30 -59.16
C TRP A 685 38.35 -48.17 -58.65
N ILE A 686 37.13 -47.85 -59.11
CA ILE A 686 35.87 -48.48 -58.68
C ILE A 686 35.08 -48.89 -59.93
N GLU A 687 34.40 -50.05 -59.90
CA GLU A 687 33.61 -50.54 -61.03
C GLU A 687 32.32 -51.29 -60.62
N LEU A 688 31.29 -51.22 -61.48
CA LEU A 688 30.04 -52.00 -61.40
C LEU A 688 29.98 -52.96 -62.59
N THR A 689 29.78 -54.25 -62.34
CA THR A 689 29.75 -55.30 -63.39
C THR A 689 28.52 -56.19 -63.24
N THR A 690 28.07 -56.83 -64.33
CA THR A 690 27.16 -57.98 -64.22
C THR A 690 27.90 -59.19 -63.66
N SER A 691 27.19 -60.23 -63.19
CA SER A 691 27.80 -61.46 -62.68
C SER A 691 28.71 -62.17 -63.67
N ASN A 692 28.58 -61.87 -64.96
CA ASN A 692 29.37 -62.46 -66.05
C ASN A 692 30.58 -61.59 -66.44
N GLY A 693 30.85 -60.51 -65.68
CA GLY A 693 32.03 -59.65 -65.85
C GLY A 693 31.85 -58.47 -66.81
N THR A 694 30.66 -58.27 -67.40
CA THR A 694 30.40 -57.11 -68.28
C THR A 694 30.28 -55.83 -67.45
N VAL A 695 31.09 -54.82 -67.74
CA VAL A 695 31.06 -53.51 -67.07
C VAL A 695 29.76 -52.78 -67.40
N VAL A 696 29.11 -52.24 -66.36
CA VAL A 696 27.94 -51.38 -66.45
C VAL A 696 28.41 -49.93 -66.32
N PRO A 697 28.24 -49.09 -67.36
CA PRO A 697 28.63 -47.68 -67.29
C PRO A 697 28.01 -46.99 -66.06
N SER A 698 28.86 -46.42 -65.20
CA SER A 698 28.47 -45.86 -63.90
C SER A 698 29.28 -44.62 -63.55
N THR A 699 28.77 -43.81 -62.62
CA THR A 699 29.45 -42.65 -62.03
C THR A 699 29.68 -42.84 -60.52
N PHE A 700 30.73 -42.21 -60.00
CA PHE A 700 31.18 -42.34 -58.60
C PHE A 700 31.33 -40.97 -57.95
N SER A 701 30.80 -40.79 -56.74
CA SER A 701 31.00 -39.59 -55.92
C SER A 701 31.15 -39.94 -54.45
N ILE A 702 31.80 -39.07 -53.70
CA ILE A 702 32.01 -39.23 -52.25
C ILE A 702 31.26 -38.10 -51.54
N SER A 703 30.47 -38.46 -50.54
CA SER A 703 29.80 -37.54 -49.63
C SER A 703 30.14 -37.96 -48.21
N ASP A 704 31.03 -37.19 -47.57
CA ASP A 704 31.57 -37.47 -46.25
C ASP A 704 32.14 -38.89 -46.12
N ASN A 705 31.50 -39.79 -45.36
CA ASN A 705 31.92 -41.18 -45.18
C ASN A 705 31.26 -42.17 -46.14
N VAL A 706 30.59 -41.71 -47.20
CA VAL A 706 29.83 -42.57 -48.12
C VAL A 706 30.32 -42.43 -49.56
N LEU A 707 30.72 -43.55 -50.16
CA LEU A 707 30.93 -43.70 -51.59
C LEU A 707 29.60 -44.05 -52.27
N ILE A 708 29.22 -43.28 -53.29
CA ILE A 708 27.97 -43.43 -54.03
C ILE A 708 28.29 -43.87 -55.46
N VAL A 709 27.67 -44.96 -55.91
CA VAL A 709 27.80 -45.54 -57.26
C VAL A 709 26.43 -45.54 -57.95
N THR A 710 26.32 -44.88 -59.09
CA THR A 710 25.07 -44.75 -59.87
C THR A 710 25.27 -45.26 -61.29
N SER A 711 24.42 -46.20 -61.74
CA SER A 711 24.43 -46.67 -63.13
C SER A 711 23.86 -45.61 -64.07
N ASN A 712 24.44 -45.48 -65.27
CA ASN A 712 24.04 -44.48 -66.26
C ASN A 712 22.73 -44.85 -66.99
N SER A 713 22.25 -46.08 -66.83
CA SER A 713 20.98 -46.58 -67.33
C SER A 713 20.29 -47.49 -66.31
N THR A 714 18.99 -47.73 -66.50
CA THR A 714 18.21 -48.64 -65.65
C THR A 714 18.76 -50.06 -65.76
N LEU A 715 18.98 -50.71 -64.62
CA LEU A 715 19.43 -52.10 -64.58
C LEU A 715 18.34 -53.04 -65.10
N THR A 716 18.70 -54.26 -65.47
CA THR A 716 17.75 -55.23 -66.03
C THR A 716 17.09 -56.01 -64.91
N HIS A 717 15.78 -56.27 -64.97
CA HIS A 717 15.06 -57.10 -63.99
C HIS A 717 15.59 -58.53 -63.95
N GLY A 718 15.75 -59.10 -62.75
CA GLY A 718 16.22 -60.47 -62.51
C GLY A 718 17.72 -60.75 -62.74
N VAL A 719 18.58 -59.73 -62.85
CA VAL A 719 20.03 -59.87 -63.16
C VAL A 719 20.89 -59.60 -61.92
N LYS A 720 21.99 -60.36 -61.77
CA LYS A 720 22.99 -60.22 -60.69
C LYS A 720 24.14 -59.30 -61.09
N TYR A 721 24.57 -58.42 -60.17
CA TYR A 721 25.61 -57.40 -60.31
C TYR A 721 26.66 -57.46 -59.19
N ASN A 722 27.88 -57.00 -59.45
CA ASN A 722 28.98 -56.85 -58.49
C ASN A 722 29.50 -55.40 -58.47
N VAL A 723 29.79 -54.88 -57.28
CA VAL A 723 30.42 -53.59 -56.99
C VAL A 723 31.82 -53.86 -56.46
N LEU A 724 32.85 -53.35 -57.11
CA LEU A 724 34.26 -53.56 -56.75
C LEU A 724 34.92 -52.22 -56.40
N ILE A 725 35.52 -52.15 -55.21
CA ILE A 725 36.37 -51.05 -54.74
C ILE A 725 37.78 -51.63 -54.57
N HIS A 726 38.76 -51.16 -55.34
CA HIS A 726 40.12 -51.66 -55.21
C HIS A 726 40.85 -50.99 -54.02
N THR A 727 41.91 -51.62 -53.51
CA THR A 727 42.76 -51.02 -52.46
C THR A 727 43.23 -49.62 -52.88
N ASP A 728 43.26 -48.68 -51.94
CA ASP A 728 43.60 -47.27 -52.18
C ASP A 728 42.63 -46.50 -53.11
N SER A 729 41.46 -47.03 -53.42
CA SER A 729 40.44 -46.25 -54.17
C SER A 729 39.86 -45.10 -53.33
N VAL A 730 39.92 -45.25 -52.01
CA VAL A 730 39.47 -44.28 -51.00
C VAL A 730 40.45 -44.30 -49.81
N THR A 731 40.69 -43.13 -49.22
CA THR A 731 41.46 -42.94 -47.97
C THR A 731 40.60 -42.17 -46.98
N ASP A 732 40.99 -42.08 -45.71
CA ASP A 732 40.38 -41.08 -44.81
C ASP A 732 40.93 -39.66 -45.07
N LEU A 733 40.40 -38.66 -44.35
CA LEU A 733 40.83 -37.26 -44.50
C LEU A 733 42.31 -37.06 -44.14
N THR A 734 42.82 -37.81 -43.16
CA THR A 734 44.22 -37.78 -42.72
C THR A 734 45.18 -38.50 -43.66
N GLY A 735 44.67 -39.34 -44.56
CA GLY A 735 45.44 -40.04 -45.60
C GLY A 735 45.64 -41.53 -45.36
N ASP A 736 44.97 -42.14 -44.39
CA ASP A 736 45.08 -43.58 -44.10
C ASP A 736 44.30 -44.40 -45.15
N ILE A 737 44.93 -45.45 -45.69
CA ILE A 737 44.46 -46.23 -46.85
C ILE A 737 43.35 -47.22 -46.46
N VAL A 738 42.27 -47.27 -47.25
CA VAL A 738 41.23 -48.32 -47.12
C VAL A 738 41.63 -49.57 -47.95
N ALA A 739 41.54 -50.75 -47.34
CA ALA A 739 41.68 -52.03 -48.04
C ALA A 739 40.54 -52.27 -49.08
N GLY A 740 40.83 -53.02 -50.15
CA GLY A 740 39.84 -53.32 -51.20
C GLY A 740 38.60 -54.10 -50.70
N TYR A 741 37.45 -53.87 -51.34
CA TYR A 741 36.14 -54.36 -50.93
C TYR A 741 35.26 -54.76 -52.14
N VAL A 742 34.47 -55.84 -52.00
CA VAL A 742 33.54 -56.32 -53.04
C VAL A 742 32.16 -56.61 -52.45
N SER A 743 31.10 -56.15 -53.12
CA SER A 743 29.69 -56.45 -52.79
C SER A 743 28.90 -56.92 -54.02
N ARG A 744 27.85 -57.71 -53.84
CA ARG A 744 27.02 -58.27 -54.92
C ARG A 744 25.52 -58.04 -54.67
N PHE A 745 24.69 -57.95 -55.70
CA PHE A 745 23.22 -57.92 -55.55
C PHE A 745 22.48 -58.41 -56.81
N THR A 746 21.19 -58.75 -56.71
CA THR A 746 20.33 -59.21 -57.83
C THR A 746 19.06 -58.36 -57.88
N THR A 747 18.65 -57.91 -59.06
CA THR A 747 17.45 -57.07 -59.25
C THR A 747 16.15 -57.88 -59.20
N SER A 748 15.01 -57.23 -58.95
CA SER A 748 13.68 -57.86 -58.81
C SER A 748 13.10 -58.41 -60.11
N SER A 749 12.25 -59.45 -60.00
CA SER A 749 11.38 -59.96 -61.07
C SER A 749 10.14 -59.07 -61.29
N ASP A 750 9.59 -59.06 -62.51
CA ASP A 750 8.34 -58.34 -62.81
C ASP A 750 7.12 -59.14 -62.34
N VAL A 751 6.30 -58.52 -61.49
CA VAL A 751 5.13 -59.11 -60.83
C VAL A 751 3.89 -58.23 -60.99
N THR A 752 3.96 -57.19 -61.82
CA THR A 752 2.86 -56.23 -61.99
C THR A 752 1.91 -56.67 -63.09
N ALA A 753 0.64 -56.87 -62.73
CA ALA A 753 -0.42 -57.20 -63.68
C ALA A 753 -0.85 -56.00 -64.54
N PRO A 754 -1.36 -56.24 -65.76
CA PRO A 754 -1.84 -55.17 -66.60
C PRO A 754 -3.08 -54.51 -65.95
N THR A 755 -3.14 -53.18 -65.99
CA THR A 755 -4.24 -52.39 -65.42
C THR A 755 -4.96 -51.62 -66.50
N VAL A 756 -6.27 -51.42 -66.37
CA VAL A 756 -7.04 -50.57 -67.31
C VAL A 756 -6.62 -49.11 -67.11
N LYS A 757 -6.06 -48.51 -68.15
CA LYS A 757 -5.72 -47.07 -68.22
C LYS A 757 -6.91 -46.21 -68.61
N THR A 758 -7.64 -46.57 -69.66
CA THR A 758 -8.75 -45.73 -70.15
C THR A 758 -9.91 -46.57 -70.68
N VAL A 759 -11.12 -46.02 -70.59
CA VAL A 759 -12.34 -46.59 -71.20
C VAL A 759 -13.06 -45.50 -71.97
N ASN A 760 -13.64 -45.83 -73.13
CA ASN A 760 -14.47 -44.95 -73.94
C ASN A 760 -15.73 -45.70 -74.38
N PRO A 761 -16.96 -45.24 -74.07
CA PRO A 761 -17.26 -44.06 -73.26
C PRO A 761 -16.69 -44.18 -71.84
N ILE A 762 -16.34 -43.04 -71.24
CA ILE A 762 -15.73 -43.02 -69.90
C ILE A 762 -16.70 -43.61 -68.87
N ASN A 763 -16.17 -44.25 -67.82
CA ASN A 763 -16.98 -44.88 -66.80
C ASN A 763 -17.93 -43.85 -66.13
N ASN A 764 -19.19 -44.25 -65.97
CA ASN A 764 -20.35 -43.45 -65.59
C ASN A 764 -20.68 -42.28 -66.53
N ALA A 765 -20.21 -42.28 -67.77
CA ALA A 765 -20.64 -41.29 -68.75
C ALA A 765 -22.17 -41.30 -68.82
N VAL A 766 -22.78 -40.16 -68.50
CA VAL A 766 -24.20 -39.92 -68.78
C VAL A 766 -24.30 -39.32 -70.18
N ASN A 767 -25.50 -39.33 -70.74
CA ASN A 767 -25.78 -38.69 -72.02
C ASN A 767 -25.05 -39.33 -73.22
N VAL A 768 -24.80 -40.64 -73.15
CA VAL A 768 -24.13 -41.40 -74.21
C VAL A 768 -25.11 -41.76 -75.32
N ALA A 769 -24.74 -41.56 -76.58
CA ALA A 769 -25.56 -41.96 -77.73
C ALA A 769 -25.80 -43.48 -77.77
N GLY A 770 -27.03 -43.90 -78.11
CA GLY A 770 -27.44 -45.30 -78.05
C GLY A 770 -26.68 -46.28 -78.97
N ASN A 771 -25.88 -45.81 -79.93
CA ASN A 771 -25.12 -46.63 -80.88
C ASN A 771 -23.59 -46.67 -80.63
N LYS A 772 -23.12 -46.24 -79.45
CA LYS A 772 -21.69 -46.10 -79.13
C LYS A 772 -20.94 -47.45 -79.05
N VAL A 773 -19.73 -47.54 -79.63
CA VAL A 773 -18.76 -48.66 -79.47
C VAL A 773 -17.88 -48.43 -78.24
N ILE A 774 -17.66 -49.47 -77.43
CA ILE A 774 -16.84 -49.40 -76.21
C ILE A 774 -15.38 -49.84 -76.46
N LYS A 775 -14.39 -49.12 -75.95
CA LYS A 775 -12.95 -49.47 -75.99
C LYS A 775 -12.30 -49.34 -74.61
N VAL A 776 -11.38 -50.23 -74.28
CA VAL A 776 -10.64 -50.31 -73.01
C VAL A 776 -9.14 -50.48 -73.29
N THR A 777 -8.30 -49.56 -72.80
CA THR A 777 -6.84 -49.57 -73.00
C THR A 777 -6.12 -49.91 -71.69
N PHE A 778 -5.04 -50.69 -71.74
CA PHE A 778 -4.30 -51.20 -70.58
C PHE A 778 -2.89 -50.58 -70.43
N SER A 779 -2.27 -50.75 -69.25
CA SER A 779 -0.98 -50.16 -68.87
C SER A 779 0.21 -50.68 -69.67
N GLU A 780 0.08 -51.88 -70.22
CA GLU A 780 1.10 -52.61 -70.97
C GLU A 780 0.45 -53.52 -72.01
N ALA A 781 1.26 -54.17 -72.83
CA ALA A 781 0.77 -55.10 -73.84
C ALA A 781 0.05 -56.29 -73.20
N ILE A 782 -1.12 -56.65 -73.76
CA ILE A 782 -1.97 -57.69 -73.21
C ILE A 782 -2.18 -58.84 -74.20
N LYS A 783 -2.57 -59.99 -73.66
CA LYS A 783 -3.08 -61.14 -74.43
C LYS A 783 -4.37 -61.69 -73.82
N ALA A 784 -5.11 -62.49 -74.60
CA ALA A 784 -6.32 -63.14 -74.11
C ALA A 784 -5.99 -64.11 -72.97
N GLY A 785 -6.78 -64.03 -71.90
CA GLY A 785 -6.76 -65.00 -70.81
C GLY A 785 -7.94 -65.98 -70.92
N ASN A 786 -8.22 -66.69 -69.83
CA ASN A 786 -9.23 -67.75 -69.76
C ASN A 786 -10.62 -67.30 -69.26
N GLY A 787 -10.83 -66.02 -68.96
CA GLY A 787 -12.10 -65.45 -68.48
C GLY A 787 -13.01 -64.84 -69.57
N TRP A 788 -14.18 -64.31 -69.18
CA TRP A 788 -15.24 -63.77 -70.07
C TRP A 788 -15.30 -62.24 -70.11
N ILE A 789 -15.91 -61.68 -71.16
CA ILE A 789 -16.22 -60.24 -71.32
C ILE A 789 -17.67 -60.08 -71.80
N GLU A 790 -18.46 -59.20 -71.17
CA GLU A 790 -19.90 -59.04 -71.44
C GLU A 790 -20.39 -57.58 -71.34
N LEU A 791 -21.46 -57.25 -72.09
CA LEU A 791 -22.21 -56.00 -72.01
C LEU A 791 -23.61 -56.30 -71.44
N VAL A 792 -24.03 -55.58 -70.40
CA VAL A 792 -25.30 -55.82 -69.70
C VAL A 792 -26.04 -54.51 -69.45
N THR A 793 -27.36 -54.55 -69.25
CA THR A 793 -28.10 -53.46 -68.62
C THR A 793 -27.73 -53.39 -67.13
N SER A 794 -27.91 -52.24 -66.49
CA SER A 794 -27.62 -52.04 -65.05
C SER A 794 -28.38 -52.98 -64.12
N ASN A 795 -29.46 -53.60 -64.59
CA ASN A 795 -30.23 -54.62 -63.87
C ASN A 795 -29.72 -56.06 -64.15
N GLY A 796 -28.62 -56.22 -64.87
CA GLY A 796 -27.94 -57.50 -65.10
C GLY A 796 -28.38 -58.27 -66.34
N THR A 797 -29.27 -57.73 -67.17
CA THR A 797 -29.69 -58.42 -68.41
C THR A 797 -28.59 -58.32 -69.46
N VAL A 798 -28.12 -59.45 -69.99
CA VAL A 798 -27.10 -59.48 -71.05
C VAL A 798 -27.62 -58.83 -72.32
N VAL A 799 -26.85 -57.88 -72.83
CA VAL A 799 -27.04 -57.25 -74.13
C VAL A 799 -26.12 -57.97 -75.12
N PRO A 800 -26.66 -58.63 -76.15
CA PRO A 800 -25.85 -59.30 -77.16
C PRO A 800 -24.77 -58.38 -77.75
N SER A 801 -23.51 -58.80 -77.66
CA SER A 801 -22.32 -58.02 -78.05
C SER A 801 -21.14 -58.90 -78.51
N THR A 802 -20.11 -58.31 -79.13
CA THR A 802 -18.86 -58.96 -79.61
C THR A 802 -17.60 -58.20 -79.16
N TRP A 803 -16.42 -58.86 -79.08
CA TRP A 803 -15.14 -58.23 -78.63
C TRP A 803 -13.83 -58.73 -79.31
N SER A 804 -12.73 -57.92 -79.24
CA SER A 804 -11.36 -58.24 -79.78
C SER A 804 -10.20 -57.48 -79.09
N ILE A 805 -8.95 -58.01 -79.16
CA ILE A 805 -7.71 -57.44 -78.56
C ILE A 805 -6.64 -57.09 -79.63
N SER A 806 -5.97 -55.94 -79.49
CA SER A 806 -4.78 -55.56 -80.25
C SER A 806 -3.80 -54.74 -79.39
N GLY A 807 -2.56 -55.21 -79.24
CA GLY A 807 -1.55 -54.56 -78.39
C GLY A 807 -2.01 -54.48 -76.94
N ASN A 808 -2.28 -53.27 -76.46
CA ASN A 808 -2.80 -53.01 -75.12
C ASN A 808 -4.30 -52.61 -75.11
N VAL A 809 -5.10 -52.86 -76.16
CA VAL A 809 -6.50 -52.38 -76.26
C VAL A 809 -7.51 -53.51 -76.52
N LEU A 810 -8.61 -53.50 -75.75
CA LEU A 810 -9.81 -54.34 -75.90
C LEU A 810 -10.99 -53.51 -76.45
N THR A 811 -11.75 -54.03 -77.42
CA THR A 811 -12.94 -53.35 -78.02
C THR A 811 -14.21 -54.19 -77.86
N VAL A 812 -15.36 -53.60 -77.51
CA VAL A 812 -16.70 -54.24 -77.33
C VAL A 812 -17.80 -53.48 -78.09
N LYS A 813 -18.67 -54.17 -78.85
CA LYS A 813 -19.75 -53.56 -79.66
C LYS A 813 -21.10 -54.27 -79.44
N ALA A 814 -22.17 -53.49 -79.19
CA ALA A 814 -23.55 -53.99 -79.08
C ALA A 814 -24.15 -54.34 -80.45
N ASN A 815 -25.02 -55.35 -80.48
CA ASN A 815 -25.61 -55.82 -81.73
C ASN A 815 -26.84 -55.00 -82.19
N SER A 816 -27.47 -54.20 -81.32
CA SER A 816 -28.59 -53.30 -81.61
C SER A 816 -28.49 -51.98 -80.85
N THR A 817 -29.24 -50.95 -81.24
CA THR A 817 -29.25 -49.62 -80.57
C THR A 817 -29.73 -49.73 -79.13
N LEU A 818 -29.02 -49.07 -78.21
CA LEU A 818 -29.27 -49.05 -76.77
C LEU A 818 -30.41 -48.07 -76.41
N THR A 819 -31.18 -48.42 -75.39
CA THR A 819 -32.41 -47.71 -74.97
C THR A 819 -32.11 -46.45 -74.15
N HIS A 820 -32.84 -45.36 -74.40
CA HIS A 820 -32.68 -44.07 -73.71
C HIS A 820 -33.06 -44.13 -72.23
N GLY A 821 -32.38 -43.35 -71.38
CA GLY A 821 -32.56 -43.36 -69.91
C GLY A 821 -32.04 -44.62 -69.20
N VAL A 822 -31.62 -45.66 -69.95
CA VAL A 822 -31.11 -46.91 -69.39
C VAL A 822 -29.60 -46.81 -69.17
N LYS A 823 -29.15 -47.30 -68.01
CA LYS A 823 -27.74 -47.45 -67.67
C LYS A 823 -27.25 -48.83 -68.09
N TYR A 824 -26.10 -48.90 -68.77
CA TYR A 824 -25.43 -50.11 -69.24
C TYR A 824 -24.08 -50.29 -68.56
N MET A 825 -23.56 -51.54 -68.57
CA MET A 825 -22.27 -51.90 -67.98
C MET A 825 -21.49 -52.86 -68.90
N VAL A 826 -20.20 -52.61 -69.10
CA VAL A 826 -19.23 -53.56 -69.67
C VAL A 826 -18.44 -54.18 -68.53
N LEU A 827 -18.49 -55.51 -68.43
CA LEU A 827 -17.73 -56.30 -67.46
C LEU A 827 -16.58 -57.05 -68.15
N ILE A 828 -15.38 -56.88 -67.62
CA ILE A 828 -14.16 -57.62 -67.93
C ILE A 828 -13.84 -58.44 -66.69
N HIS A 829 -13.93 -59.75 -66.75
CA HIS A 829 -13.71 -60.60 -65.56
C HIS A 829 -12.22 -60.82 -65.29
N THR A 830 -11.86 -61.10 -64.03
CA THR A 830 -10.47 -61.42 -63.68
C THR A 830 -9.98 -62.60 -64.52
N GLY A 831 -8.79 -62.46 -65.12
CA GLY A 831 -8.21 -63.49 -65.97
C GLY A 831 -8.79 -63.57 -67.39
N SER A 832 -9.69 -62.68 -67.82
CA SER A 832 -10.07 -62.58 -69.23
C SER A 832 -8.95 -61.98 -70.11
N VAL A 833 -7.98 -61.31 -69.48
CA VAL A 833 -6.81 -60.67 -70.12
C VAL A 833 -5.57 -60.80 -69.20
N THR A 834 -4.36 -61.03 -69.74
CA THR A 834 -3.08 -61.07 -68.99
C THR A 834 -1.98 -60.22 -69.66
N ASP A 835 -0.90 -59.90 -68.96
CA ASP A 835 0.33 -59.36 -69.57
C ASP A 835 1.17 -60.49 -70.23
N LEU A 836 2.38 -60.15 -70.68
CA LEU A 836 3.34 -61.11 -71.24
C LEU A 836 4.04 -61.97 -70.18
N ALA A 837 4.26 -61.46 -68.97
CA ALA A 837 4.84 -62.18 -67.84
C ALA A 837 3.88 -63.21 -67.21
N GLY A 838 2.60 -63.18 -67.59
CA GLY A 838 1.56 -64.10 -67.16
C GLY A 838 0.68 -63.58 -66.01
N ASN A 839 0.80 -62.31 -65.62
CA ASN A 839 0.00 -61.74 -64.55
C ASN A 839 -1.41 -61.37 -65.07
N ASN A 840 -2.45 -61.79 -64.35
CA ASN A 840 -3.85 -61.61 -64.75
C ASN A 840 -4.35 -60.18 -64.49
N VAL A 841 -5.08 -59.57 -65.45
CA VAL A 841 -5.82 -58.34 -65.17
C VAL A 841 -6.85 -58.61 -64.07
N LYS A 842 -6.97 -57.66 -63.14
CA LYS A 842 -8.07 -57.63 -62.19
C LYS A 842 -9.37 -57.28 -62.91
N GLY A 843 -10.48 -57.92 -62.53
CA GLY A 843 -11.78 -57.65 -63.13
C GLY A 843 -12.16 -56.16 -63.09
N HIS A 844 -12.74 -55.67 -64.19
CA HIS A 844 -13.06 -54.26 -64.42
C HIS A 844 -14.50 -54.10 -64.90
N VAL A 845 -15.17 -53.05 -64.42
CA VAL A 845 -16.55 -52.73 -64.78
C VAL A 845 -16.63 -51.25 -65.15
N SER A 846 -17.09 -50.97 -66.37
CA SER A 846 -17.38 -49.60 -66.82
C SER A 846 -18.86 -49.43 -67.13
N ARG A 847 -19.47 -48.36 -66.64
CA ARG A 847 -20.90 -48.06 -66.79
C ARG A 847 -21.13 -46.84 -67.67
N PHE A 848 -22.29 -46.71 -68.27
CA PHE A 848 -22.72 -45.46 -68.91
C PHE A 848 -24.25 -45.38 -69.01
N THR A 849 -24.81 -44.18 -69.06
CA THR A 849 -26.25 -43.89 -69.15
C THR A 849 -26.53 -43.06 -70.39
N VAL A 850 -27.70 -43.26 -70.99
CA VAL A 850 -28.21 -42.49 -72.14
C VAL A 850 -29.12 -41.33 -71.64
N GLU A 851 -29.02 -40.09 -72.19
CA GLU A 851 -29.35 -38.73 -71.62
C GLU A 851 -30.70 -38.42 -70.93
N THR A 852 -30.75 -37.43 -69.98
CA THR A 852 -31.95 -37.07 -69.13
C THR A 852 -32.21 -35.59 -68.63
N VAL A 853 -31.63 -34.46 -69.11
CA VAL A 853 -31.85 -33.08 -68.51
C VAL A 853 -32.26 -31.99 -69.51
N ALA A 854 -33.11 -31.01 -69.14
CA ALA A 854 -33.72 -29.99 -70.00
C ALA A 854 -33.03 -28.60 -70.05
N PRO A 855 -33.18 -27.81 -71.15
CA PRO A 855 -32.51 -26.52 -71.34
C PRO A 855 -33.09 -25.39 -70.47
N ILE A 856 -32.25 -24.42 -70.06
CA ILE A 856 -32.63 -23.22 -69.27
C ILE A 856 -32.21 -21.91 -69.95
N VAL A 857 -32.97 -20.82 -69.77
CA VAL A 857 -32.63 -19.49 -70.32
C VAL A 857 -31.43 -18.89 -69.58
N LYS A 858 -30.36 -18.56 -70.31
CA LYS A 858 -29.14 -17.90 -69.80
C LYS A 858 -29.19 -16.38 -69.91
N THR A 859 -29.58 -15.83 -71.06
CA THR A 859 -29.56 -14.37 -71.30
C THR A 859 -30.73 -13.93 -72.18
N VAL A 860 -31.14 -12.67 -72.02
CA VAL A 860 -32.14 -12.00 -72.87
C VAL A 860 -31.68 -10.59 -73.24
N ASN A 861 -31.93 -10.17 -74.48
CA ASN A 861 -31.66 -8.82 -75.00
C ASN A 861 -32.89 -8.33 -75.80
N PRO A 862 -33.52 -7.18 -75.49
CA PRO A 862 -33.19 -6.24 -74.42
C PRO A 862 -33.14 -6.90 -73.06
N ILE A 863 -32.18 -6.47 -72.24
CA ILE A 863 -32.08 -7.01 -70.88
C ILE A 863 -33.37 -6.68 -70.12
N ASN A 864 -33.76 -7.54 -69.19
CA ASN A 864 -35.01 -7.36 -68.46
C ASN A 864 -35.06 -6.00 -67.75
N ASN A 865 -36.19 -5.31 -67.89
CA ASN A 865 -36.48 -3.93 -67.50
C ASN A 865 -35.68 -2.82 -68.21
N ALA A 866 -35.04 -3.08 -69.36
CA ALA A 866 -34.37 -2.04 -70.14
C ALA A 866 -35.35 -0.91 -70.55
N VAL A 867 -34.91 0.35 -70.48
CA VAL A 867 -35.65 1.54 -70.96
C VAL A 867 -34.93 2.14 -72.17
N ASN A 868 -35.62 3.02 -72.91
CA ASN A 868 -35.12 3.64 -74.14
C ASN A 868 -34.72 2.64 -75.24
N VAL A 869 -35.45 1.53 -75.35
CA VAL A 869 -35.24 0.54 -76.41
C VAL A 869 -35.74 1.08 -77.74
N ALA A 870 -35.01 0.86 -78.84
CA ALA A 870 -35.44 1.27 -80.17
C ALA A 870 -36.74 0.56 -80.60
N GLY A 871 -37.64 1.26 -81.30
CA GLY A 871 -38.95 0.71 -81.68
C GLY A 871 -38.85 -0.50 -82.62
N ASP A 872 -37.78 -0.63 -83.40
CA ASP A 872 -37.52 -1.74 -84.31
C ASP A 872 -36.70 -2.89 -83.68
N LYS A 873 -36.51 -2.89 -82.36
CA LYS A 873 -35.60 -3.83 -81.71
C LYS A 873 -36.07 -5.28 -81.80
N VAL A 874 -35.18 -6.13 -82.32
CA VAL A 874 -35.29 -7.60 -82.28
C VAL A 874 -34.88 -8.13 -80.91
N ILE A 875 -35.72 -8.96 -80.31
CA ILE A 875 -35.46 -9.62 -79.02
C ILE A 875 -34.69 -10.93 -79.25
N LYS A 876 -33.68 -11.22 -78.44
CA LYS A 876 -32.90 -12.47 -78.49
C LYS A 876 -32.76 -13.10 -77.11
N VAL A 877 -33.01 -14.40 -77.01
CA VAL A 877 -32.93 -15.22 -75.80
C VAL A 877 -31.96 -16.38 -76.03
N THR A 878 -30.97 -16.57 -75.17
CA THR A 878 -29.98 -17.66 -75.29
C THR A 878 -30.14 -18.68 -74.16
N PHE A 879 -30.06 -19.97 -74.46
CA PHE A 879 -30.27 -21.10 -73.54
C PHE A 879 -28.96 -21.80 -73.14
N SER A 880 -29.01 -22.68 -72.14
CA SER A 880 -27.87 -23.42 -71.58
C SER A 880 -27.19 -24.36 -72.56
N GLU A 881 -27.93 -24.82 -73.57
CA GLU A 881 -27.52 -25.80 -74.57
C GLU A 881 -28.27 -25.59 -75.89
N ALA A 882 -27.93 -26.38 -76.91
CA ALA A 882 -28.59 -26.31 -78.20
C ALA A 882 -30.07 -26.69 -78.08
N ILE A 883 -30.92 -25.86 -78.65
CA ILE A 883 -32.37 -25.99 -78.58
C ILE A 883 -32.97 -26.26 -79.96
N THR A 884 -34.16 -26.84 -79.96
CA THR A 884 -35.06 -26.99 -81.11
C THR A 884 -36.46 -26.51 -80.73
N ALA A 885 -37.31 -26.25 -81.72
CA ALA A 885 -38.66 -25.76 -81.49
C ALA A 885 -39.50 -26.82 -80.76
N GLY A 886 -40.13 -26.43 -79.65
CA GLY A 886 -41.08 -27.27 -78.94
C GLY A 886 -42.53 -27.00 -79.39
N THR A 887 -43.49 -27.59 -78.69
CA THR A 887 -44.93 -27.51 -79.04
C THR A 887 -45.67 -26.33 -78.39
N GLY A 888 -45.06 -25.61 -77.44
CA GLY A 888 -45.63 -24.41 -76.82
C GLY A 888 -45.46 -23.14 -77.66
N TRP A 889 -46.00 -22.00 -77.21
CA TRP A 889 -45.96 -20.74 -77.94
C TRP A 889 -45.18 -19.62 -77.19
N ILE A 890 -44.85 -18.55 -77.92
CA ILE A 890 -44.05 -17.40 -77.45
C ILE A 890 -44.81 -16.11 -77.81
N GLU A 891 -44.91 -15.16 -76.89
CA GLU A 891 -45.69 -13.93 -77.05
C GLU A 891 -44.88 -12.67 -76.68
N LEU A 892 -45.18 -11.55 -77.35
CA LEU A 892 -44.76 -10.21 -76.96
C LEU A 892 -46.02 -9.38 -76.73
N VAL A 893 -46.16 -8.73 -75.58
CA VAL A 893 -47.37 -7.99 -75.19
C VAL A 893 -47.03 -6.61 -74.64
N THR A 894 -47.87 -5.59 -74.84
CA THR A 894 -47.74 -4.30 -74.15
C THR A 894 -48.04 -4.46 -72.66
N SER A 895 -47.58 -3.54 -71.81
CA SER A 895 -47.80 -3.57 -70.36
C SER A 895 -49.27 -3.48 -69.96
N ASN A 896 -50.13 -3.04 -70.88
CA ASN A 896 -51.57 -2.96 -70.70
C ASN A 896 -52.30 -4.21 -71.27
N GLY A 897 -51.55 -5.24 -71.70
CA GLY A 897 -52.07 -6.56 -72.07
C GLY A 897 -52.31 -6.79 -73.56
N THR A 898 -51.99 -5.84 -74.45
CA THR A 898 -52.24 -6.01 -75.89
C THR A 898 -51.12 -6.81 -76.56
N VAL A 899 -51.45 -7.91 -77.24
CA VAL A 899 -50.46 -8.77 -77.93
C VAL A 899 -49.92 -8.09 -79.19
N VAL A 900 -48.60 -8.10 -79.34
CA VAL A 900 -47.87 -7.66 -80.53
C VAL A 900 -47.50 -8.89 -81.37
N PRO A 901 -47.87 -8.94 -82.66
CA PRO A 901 -47.47 -10.03 -83.55
C PRO A 901 -45.94 -10.12 -83.69
N VAL A 902 -45.37 -11.32 -83.53
CA VAL A 902 -43.93 -11.59 -83.65
C VAL A 902 -43.63 -12.79 -84.56
N LYS A 903 -42.40 -12.84 -85.11
CA LYS A 903 -41.82 -14.04 -85.75
C LYS A 903 -40.64 -14.57 -84.94
N CYS A 904 -40.57 -15.89 -84.74
CA CYS A 904 -39.53 -16.56 -83.95
C CYS A 904 -38.59 -17.42 -84.83
N PHE A 905 -37.29 -17.46 -84.51
CA PHE A 905 -36.27 -18.29 -85.18
C PHE A 905 -35.26 -18.85 -84.17
N ILE A 906 -34.90 -20.14 -84.31
CA ILE A 906 -33.94 -20.82 -83.44
C ILE A 906 -32.65 -21.13 -84.22
N ASN A 907 -31.50 -20.82 -83.62
CA ASN A 907 -30.19 -21.22 -84.11
C ASN A 907 -29.28 -21.66 -82.96
N GLY A 908 -28.92 -22.94 -82.94
CA GLY A 908 -28.13 -23.52 -81.86
C GLY A 908 -28.84 -23.34 -80.52
N SER A 909 -28.20 -22.63 -79.58
CA SER A 909 -28.80 -22.34 -78.27
C SER A 909 -29.61 -21.04 -78.22
N MET A 910 -29.85 -20.33 -79.33
CA MET A 910 -30.45 -18.99 -79.34
C MET A 910 -31.80 -18.94 -80.03
N LEU A 911 -32.80 -18.35 -79.37
CA LEU A 911 -34.11 -17.99 -79.89
C LEU A 911 -34.15 -16.48 -80.20
N THR A 912 -34.50 -16.10 -81.41
CA THR A 912 -34.68 -14.72 -81.87
C THR A 912 -36.17 -14.44 -82.10
N ILE A 913 -36.70 -13.34 -81.57
CA ILE A 913 -38.10 -12.91 -81.64
C ILE A 913 -38.16 -11.49 -82.24
N THR A 914 -38.75 -11.35 -83.42
CA THR A 914 -38.83 -10.08 -84.15
C THR A 914 -40.28 -9.59 -84.19
N PRO A 915 -40.59 -8.38 -83.65
CA PRO A 915 -41.90 -7.75 -83.84
C PRO A 915 -42.21 -7.52 -85.31
N SER A 916 -43.41 -7.88 -85.76
CA SER A 916 -43.82 -7.74 -87.16
C SER A 916 -43.98 -6.28 -87.59
N ASN A 917 -44.27 -5.38 -86.63
CA ASN A 917 -44.35 -3.93 -86.83
C ASN A 917 -43.48 -3.23 -85.79
N ALA A 918 -43.02 -2.02 -86.10
CA ALA A 918 -42.27 -1.20 -85.16
C ALA A 918 -43.06 -0.96 -83.87
N LEU A 919 -42.43 -1.19 -82.72
CA LEU A 919 -43.01 -1.05 -81.40
C LEU A 919 -43.27 0.42 -81.08
N ASN A 920 -44.47 0.69 -80.55
CA ASN A 920 -44.91 2.04 -80.21
C ASN A 920 -43.99 2.68 -79.16
N LYS A 921 -43.54 3.90 -79.45
CA LYS A 921 -42.67 4.71 -78.61
C LYS A 921 -43.31 5.03 -77.26
N GLY A 922 -42.51 5.04 -76.19
CA GLY A 922 -42.95 5.27 -74.82
C GLY A 922 -43.69 4.11 -74.14
N VAL A 923 -44.01 3.03 -74.87
CA VAL A 923 -44.77 1.88 -74.35
C VAL A 923 -43.84 0.83 -73.75
N LYS A 924 -44.25 0.23 -72.63
CA LYS A 924 -43.59 -0.92 -72.01
C LYS A 924 -44.13 -2.23 -72.57
N TYR A 925 -43.25 -3.19 -72.84
CA TYR A 925 -43.55 -4.51 -73.40
C TYR A 925 -43.04 -5.63 -72.50
N MET A 926 -43.66 -6.82 -72.60
CA MET A 926 -43.25 -8.05 -71.96
C MET A 926 -43.14 -9.19 -72.98
N VAL A 927 -42.05 -9.95 -72.93
CA VAL A 927 -41.80 -11.19 -73.67
C VAL A 927 -42.14 -12.36 -72.75
N LEU A 928 -42.99 -13.27 -73.22
CA LEU A 928 -43.43 -14.47 -72.52
C LEU A 928 -43.02 -15.69 -73.34
N ILE A 929 -42.15 -16.55 -72.78
CA ILE A 929 -41.77 -17.85 -73.35
C ILE A 929 -42.45 -18.92 -72.49
N HIS A 930 -43.44 -19.63 -73.04
CA HIS A 930 -44.18 -20.63 -72.25
C HIS A 930 -43.42 -21.95 -72.17
N THR A 931 -43.63 -22.71 -71.09
CA THR A 931 -43.05 -24.06 -70.92
C THR A 931 -43.37 -24.92 -72.14
N GLY A 932 -42.36 -25.59 -72.68
CA GLY A 932 -42.49 -26.45 -73.87
C GLY A 932 -42.48 -25.74 -75.22
N SER A 933 -42.31 -24.42 -75.29
CA SER A 933 -42.09 -23.70 -76.57
C SER A 933 -40.74 -23.98 -77.22
N VAL A 934 -39.79 -24.51 -76.44
CA VAL A 934 -38.42 -24.85 -76.86
C VAL A 934 -37.96 -26.11 -76.11
N THR A 935 -37.31 -27.05 -76.78
CA THR A 935 -36.68 -28.27 -76.18
C THR A 935 -35.19 -28.36 -76.51
N ASP A 936 -34.44 -29.25 -75.88
CA ASP A 936 -33.09 -29.63 -76.36
C ASP A 936 -33.18 -30.67 -77.51
N LEU A 937 -32.02 -31.09 -78.02
CA LEU A 937 -31.90 -32.17 -79.02
C LEU A 937 -32.23 -33.56 -78.46
N ALA A 938 -32.21 -33.73 -77.14
CA ALA A 938 -32.58 -34.95 -76.44
C ALA A 938 -34.09 -35.03 -76.13
N GLY A 939 -34.87 -33.98 -76.46
CA GLY A 939 -36.32 -33.91 -76.34
C GLY A 939 -36.86 -33.31 -75.03
N ASN A 940 -36.03 -32.72 -74.17
CA ASN A 940 -36.47 -32.19 -72.87
C ASN A 940 -36.94 -30.71 -72.98
N ASN A 941 -38.06 -30.34 -72.33
CA ASN A 941 -38.72 -29.02 -72.44
C ASN A 941 -38.11 -27.91 -71.56
N VAL A 942 -37.94 -26.68 -72.08
CA VAL A 942 -37.58 -25.51 -71.24
C VAL A 942 -38.73 -25.11 -70.30
N LYS A 943 -38.39 -24.67 -69.08
CA LYS A 943 -39.32 -24.00 -68.16
C LYS A 943 -39.67 -22.59 -68.66
N GLY A 944 -40.92 -22.16 -68.48
CA GLY A 944 -41.41 -20.85 -68.93
C GLY A 944 -40.65 -19.65 -68.34
N TYR A 945 -40.50 -18.57 -69.11
CA TYR A 945 -39.65 -17.41 -68.83
C TYR A 945 -40.30 -16.08 -69.26
N VAL A 946 -40.07 -15.00 -68.48
CA VAL A 946 -40.66 -13.67 -68.75
C VAL A 946 -39.60 -12.57 -68.66
N SER A 947 -39.58 -11.63 -69.63
CA SER A 947 -38.73 -10.43 -69.63
C SER A 947 -39.50 -9.19 -70.06
N ARG A 948 -39.13 -7.99 -69.59
CA ARG A 948 -39.83 -6.72 -69.88
C ARG A 948 -38.88 -5.65 -70.42
N PHE A 949 -39.36 -4.69 -71.19
CA PHE A 949 -38.58 -3.50 -71.60
C PHE A 949 -39.49 -2.34 -72.04
N THR A 950 -39.00 -1.10 -72.05
CA THR A 950 -39.74 0.10 -72.49
C THR A 950 -39.08 0.73 -73.70
N VAL A 951 -39.87 1.02 -74.74
CA VAL A 951 -39.40 1.65 -75.98
C VAL A 951 -39.24 3.16 -75.77
N GLN A 952 -38.17 3.76 -76.32
CA GLN A 952 -37.92 5.20 -76.17
C GLN A 952 -39.13 6.04 -76.65
N ASN A 953 -39.36 7.20 -76.04
CA ASN A 953 -40.37 8.17 -76.49
C ASN A 953 -40.11 8.71 -77.90
#